data_AF-A0A661Z0G3-F1
#
_entry.id   AF-A0A661Z0G3-F1
#
_cell.length_a   1.000
_cell.length_b   1.000
_cell.length_c   1.000
_cell.angle_alpha   90.00
_cell.angle_beta   90.00
_cell.angle_gamma   90.00
#
_symmetry.space_group_name_H-M   'P 1'
#
loop_
_entity.id
_entity.type
_entity.pdbx_description
1 polymer ?
#
loop_
_entity_poly.entity_id
_entity_poly.type
_entity_poly.pdbx_seq_one_letter_code
_entity_poly.pdbx_strand_id
1 'polypeptide(L)'
;MKKIKLYILIAFLIILSGLLLNNVNGYTSLVPLVRDGSYVYHYSSSEKVMIPDSYDEHDTEFRGAWVATVYNLDIAKYTSETQYKAAFISLIDELKANHMNAMLFQVRPLNDAFYESDYAPWSRYLMGSEGSNPGWDVLAWMIDECHANGIEFHAWMNPYRVANTTSSKTTYLATLASNNFAKQNPNLVIEGDIDSHDRTPLILNPGEPEVKEYIRNVVKELINNYDVDGIHFDDYFYPYSGISSDNATYDLYKLPGQTIEDWRRENVNDVVRGVKEDIDAYNELSGNSVKFGISPFGIWGSGIEGYSRTLDGGSNTSPYNTSSYLDQYADSKKWVLEGWLDYICPQVYFPFTHSTAPYADVVDWWVNISRGTGVDVYIGHAVSSAAIYNWEGTEIADQLKYDLQHPEIKGEVMYRLGYLDDSHMQYVVDNYWTETPTNIYEANIPFITVTVDGEMSDDIYISDVLMTLSSSDTIYYQLDDSDWTLYISPINITGSGAHIVYMKTVDDFGVESSVSSYNVPIQYLNPDIPTIEVSGDKIGENYLIGAEITVNSTSEDIYVAINHGSVGEFNLYTGPITLTDSGSYFIRAITIDSRGTESEEVDLYLTLQEECFSDPVINITGVGQDPNYQSATVSLSGETSMQYKINDGLWIDYTEPFELITEGQYTIYYRNNDACMVELSKDIVIDSTPPSDATIIIDGTYDGEKFYTSETTVSFSTSEENTVVIYRMHNGKTWSSWQVYTGPINLVYTANYTFEYKTIDEALNESEVLSRRVRLDIPPTETNIYVIRDGEIITYHNTDIPIELPTYTEKSEEIRAVWIATVSNIDIGLCTSEEDYKQKIINMLDIIEANNFNTIFFQVRPMNDAFYDSDYAPWSRYLTGTEGVDPGWDVLQFLIDESHKRGIEFHAWLNPYRVSTGTGSKEDQLALLAPDNFARLHPDLVIQDNNGKLILNPGERQVQVYIRNVIEELIAKYNLDGVHFDDYFYSYGGIPLSADEDLYNRLKEPDESLDDWRRENINTVVREVHEMINEYNQNHGTHIRFGISPFGIWKSGGEDGSNTSSYTLQSYSDQYADSRKWVMEGWVDYILPQLYWEFDHSSAP
;
A
#
# COMPACT_ATOMS: atom_id res chain seq x y z
N MET A 1 -8.84 29.85 68.14
CA MET A 1 -8.56 30.39 66.79
C MET A 1 -8.31 29.31 65.73
N LYS A 2 -7.26 28.47 65.78
CA LYS A 2 -7.01 27.46 64.71
C LYS A 2 -8.23 26.58 64.35
N LYS A 3 -8.95 26.01 65.34
CA LYS A 3 -10.18 25.23 65.07
C LYS A 3 -11.34 26.04 64.46
N ILE A 4 -11.46 27.34 64.79
CA ILE A 4 -12.49 28.21 64.19
C ILE A 4 -12.12 28.55 62.74
N LYS A 5 -10.84 28.80 62.45
CA LYS A 5 -10.36 28.92 61.06
C LYS A 5 -10.60 27.63 60.27
N LEU A 6 -10.41 26.45 60.87
CA LEU A 6 -10.69 25.18 60.20
C LEU A 6 -12.19 24.97 59.93
N TYR A 7 -13.09 25.29 60.88
CA TYR A 7 -14.53 25.21 60.63
C TYR A 7 -15.03 26.25 59.62
N ILE A 8 -14.45 27.46 59.59
CA ILE A 8 -14.75 28.43 58.55
C ILE A 8 -14.22 27.94 57.20
N LEU A 9 -13.00 27.38 57.14
CA LEU A 9 -12.44 26.82 55.91
C LEU A 9 -13.26 25.63 55.39
N ILE A 10 -13.72 24.73 56.26
CA ILE A 10 -14.61 23.61 55.90
C ILE A 10 -15.98 24.12 55.46
N ALA A 11 -16.56 25.12 56.12
CA ALA A 11 -17.80 25.73 55.66
C ALA A 11 -17.63 26.46 54.31
N PHE A 12 -16.48 27.11 54.08
CA PHE A 12 -16.16 27.74 52.80
C PHE A 12 -15.91 26.71 51.71
N LEU A 13 -15.26 25.58 52.02
CA LEU A 13 -15.09 24.43 51.13
C LEU A 13 -16.41 23.73 50.80
N ILE A 14 -17.34 23.61 51.75
CA ILE A 14 -18.68 23.04 51.51
C ILE A 14 -19.56 23.99 50.68
N ILE A 15 -19.36 25.31 50.83
CA ILE A 15 -20.03 26.31 49.98
C ILE A 15 -19.38 26.38 48.60
N LEU A 16 -18.05 26.22 48.47
CA LEU A 16 -17.38 26.10 47.16
C LEU A 16 -17.73 24.78 46.46
N SER A 17 -17.77 23.64 47.16
CA SER A 17 -18.18 22.36 46.57
C SER A 17 -19.67 22.31 46.23
N GLY A 18 -20.47 23.23 46.78
CA GLY A 18 -21.86 23.48 46.38
C GLY A 18 -22.03 24.55 45.29
N LEU A 19 -20.93 25.14 44.79
CA LEU A 19 -20.90 26.14 43.71
C LEU A 19 -19.99 25.74 42.55
N LEU A 20 -19.16 24.72 42.72
CA LEU A 20 -18.37 24.00 41.69
C LEU A 20 -19.03 22.67 41.30
N LEU A 21 -20.33 22.52 41.60
CA LEU A 21 -21.23 21.53 41.03
C LEU A 21 -22.38 22.24 40.29
N ASN A 22 -22.03 23.25 39.50
CA ASN A 22 -22.81 23.54 38.30
C ASN A 22 -22.19 22.71 37.18
N ASN A 23 -22.95 21.77 36.65
CA ASN A 23 -22.52 20.96 35.53
C ASN A 23 -22.20 21.89 34.34
N VAL A 24 -20.98 21.80 33.79
CA VAL A 24 -20.81 21.90 32.34
C VAL A 24 -20.94 20.48 31.81
N ASN A 25 -22.18 20.00 31.85
CA ASN A 25 -22.65 18.96 30.97
C ASN A 25 -23.82 19.60 30.25
N GLY A 26 -23.64 19.90 28.97
CA GLY A 26 -24.75 20.08 28.03
C GLY A 26 -25.44 18.75 27.75
N TYR A 27 -25.83 18.01 28.79
CA TYR A 27 -26.79 16.93 28.63
C TYR A 27 -28.15 17.59 28.42
N THR A 28 -28.47 17.86 27.15
CA THR A 28 -29.86 17.89 26.71
C THR A 28 -30.51 16.59 27.21
N SER A 29 -31.63 16.71 27.92
CA SER A 29 -32.19 15.55 28.60
C SER A 29 -32.96 14.72 27.59
N LEU A 30 -32.40 13.58 27.20
CA LEU A 30 -33.00 12.74 26.16
C LEU A 30 -34.41 12.31 26.56
N VAL A 31 -35.39 12.69 25.73
CA VAL A 31 -36.79 12.35 25.87
C VAL A 31 -37.20 11.36 24.77
N PRO A 32 -38.07 10.38 25.07
CA PRO A 32 -38.55 9.46 24.05
C PRO A 32 -39.42 10.20 23.05
N LEU A 33 -39.13 10.05 21.76
CA LEU A 33 -39.90 10.66 20.67
C LEU A 33 -41.35 10.16 20.70
N VAL A 34 -42.31 11.09 20.57
CA VAL A 34 -43.75 10.81 20.59
C VAL A 34 -44.41 11.36 19.34
N ARG A 35 -45.19 10.51 18.66
CA ARG A 35 -46.05 10.85 17.51
C ARG A 35 -47.46 10.35 17.80
N ASP A 36 -48.47 11.19 17.58
CA ASP A 36 -49.89 10.89 17.89
C ASP A 36 -50.15 10.32 19.30
N GLY A 37 -49.35 10.72 20.30
CA GLY A 37 -49.44 10.22 21.67
C GLY A 37 -48.91 8.80 21.90
N SER A 38 -48.21 8.22 20.92
CA SER A 38 -47.50 6.94 21.01
C SER A 38 -45.99 7.15 20.91
N TYR A 39 -45.20 6.34 21.61
CA TYR A 39 -43.74 6.36 21.45
C TYR A 39 -43.34 5.82 20.08
N VAL A 40 -42.31 6.42 19.48
CA VAL A 40 -41.60 5.86 18.32
C VAL A 40 -40.58 4.84 18.81
N TYR A 41 -40.34 3.79 18.01
CA TYR A 41 -39.41 2.71 18.29
C TYR A 41 -38.53 2.43 17.07
N HIS A 42 -37.30 1.97 17.32
CA HIS A 42 -36.40 1.46 16.28
C HIS A 42 -37.02 0.25 15.56
N TYR A 43 -36.64 0.02 14.31
CA TYR A 43 -37.25 -0.97 13.44
C TYR A 43 -37.25 -2.36 14.07
N SER A 44 -38.43 -2.99 14.10
CA SER A 44 -38.67 -4.31 14.72
C SER A 44 -38.22 -4.44 16.19
N SER A 45 -37.94 -3.34 16.88
CA SER A 45 -37.43 -3.30 18.25
C SER A 45 -38.52 -2.95 19.28
N SER A 46 -38.15 -3.05 20.56
CA SER A 46 -38.90 -2.46 21.68
C SER A 46 -38.17 -1.27 22.32
N GLU A 47 -37.03 -0.90 21.74
CA GLU A 47 -36.24 0.28 22.08
C GLU A 47 -36.86 1.52 21.46
N LYS A 48 -36.96 2.59 22.26
CA LYS A 48 -37.59 3.85 21.85
C LYS A 48 -36.55 4.73 21.18
N VAL A 49 -36.95 5.39 20.11
CA VAL A 49 -36.16 6.52 19.57
C VAL A 49 -36.14 7.62 20.63
N MET A 50 -34.95 8.10 20.94
CA MET A 50 -34.70 9.17 21.91
C MET A 50 -34.21 10.41 21.16
N ILE A 51 -34.66 11.60 21.58
CA ILE A 51 -34.20 12.89 21.06
C ILE A 51 -33.88 13.87 22.21
N PRO A 52 -32.99 14.85 21.98
CA PRO A 52 -32.80 16.03 22.84
C PRO A 52 -34.10 16.79 23.14
N ASP A 53 -34.25 17.23 24.39
CA ASP A 53 -35.38 18.07 24.81
C ASP A 53 -35.28 19.52 24.31
N SER A 54 -34.08 20.10 24.24
CA SER A 54 -33.75 21.31 23.46
C SER A 54 -33.09 20.99 22.12
N TYR A 55 -33.03 21.97 21.22
CA TYR A 55 -32.08 22.01 20.11
C TYR A 55 -31.08 23.09 20.47
N ASP A 56 -29.80 22.79 20.33
CA ASP A 56 -28.71 23.70 20.67
C ASP A 56 -28.03 24.08 19.34
N GLU A 57 -28.16 25.34 18.91
CA GLU A 57 -27.70 25.81 17.60
C GLU A 57 -26.17 25.94 17.55
N HIS A 58 -25.53 25.43 16.48
CA HIS A 58 -24.09 25.48 16.26
C HIS A 58 -23.70 26.62 15.29
N ASP A 59 -22.57 27.28 15.54
CA ASP A 59 -22.07 28.43 14.76
C ASP A 59 -21.11 28.06 13.62
N THR A 60 -20.84 26.76 13.40
CA THR A 60 -19.97 26.21 12.34
C THR A 60 -20.59 25.06 11.52
N GLU A 61 -21.90 24.83 11.66
CA GLU A 61 -22.66 23.78 10.96
C GLU A 61 -22.82 24.05 9.45
N PHE A 62 -22.59 23.03 8.60
CA PHE A 62 -22.88 23.13 7.16
C PHE A 62 -24.39 23.03 6.91
N ARG A 63 -24.99 24.04 6.28
CA ARG A 63 -26.44 24.14 6.01
C ARG A 63 -26.68 24.35 4.52
N GLY A 64 -26.96 23.26 3.83
CA GLY A 64 -27.10 23.20 2.38
C GLY A 64 -28.54 23.07 1.87
N ALA A 65 -28.77 23.46 0.62
CA ALA A 65 -29.96 23.04 -0.12
C ALA A 65 -29.65 22.68 -1.58
N TRP A 66 -30.29 21.62 -2.08
CA TRP A 66 -30.19 21.25 -3.49
C TRP A 66 -31.05 22.16 -4.37
N VAL A 67 -30.47 22.58 -5.51
CA VAL A 67 -31.14 23.36 -6.55
C VAL A 67 -31.20 22.54 -7.82
N ALA A 68 -32.33 21.86 -8.05
CA ALA A 68 -32.53 20.96 -9.18
C ALA A 68 -32.88 21.73 -10.47
N THR A 69 -32.02 21.62 -11.48
CA THR A 69 -32.22 22.23 -12.80
C THR A 69 -32.97 21.31 -13.75
N VAL A 70 -32.91 19.99 -13.55
CA VAL A 70 -33.68 19.02 -14.31
C VAL A 70 -35.18 19.34 -14.24
N TYR A 71 -35.85 19.33 -15.40
CA TYR A 71 -37.24 19.76 -15.56
C TYR A 71 -37.58 21.19 -15.12
N ASN A 72 -36.58 22.04 -14.87
CA ASN A 72 -36.75 23.39 -14.29
C ASN A 72 -37.47 23.37 -12.94
N LEU A 73 -37.07 22.46 -12.06
CA LEU A 73 -37.68 22.26 -10.75
C LEU A 73 -37.49 23.46 -9.80
N ASP A 74 -36.28 24.01 -9.70
CA ASP A 74 -35.97 25.16 -8.83
C ASP A 74 -35.73 26.47 -9.59
N ILE A 75 -35.13 26.41 -10.80
CA ILE A 75 -34.81 27.61 -11.59
C ILE A 75 -35.49 27.64 -12.97
N ALA A 76 -36.05 28.80 -13.30
CA ALA A 76 -36.73 29.04 -14.57
C ALA A 76 -35.76 29.18 -15.75
N LYS A 77 -36.23 28.85 -16.96
CA LYS A 77 -35.45 29.00 -18.20
C LYS A 77 -34.98 30.43 -18.45
N TYR A 78 -33.82 30.55 -19.07
CA TYR A 78 -33.27 31.81 -19.55
C TYR A 78 -34.17 32.46 -20.61
N THR A 79 -34.55 33.72 -20.40
CA THR A 79 -35.17 34.56 -21.44
C THR A 79 -34.37 35.83 -21.72
N SER A 80 -33.62 36.32 -20.72
CA SER A 80 -32.64 37.40 -20.84
C SER A 80 -31.73 37.39 -19.60
N GLU A 81 -30.50 37.88 -19.73
CA GLU A 81 -29.54 38.00 -18.64
C GLU A 81 -30.15 38.65 -17.39
N THR A 82 -30.80 39.82 -17.53
CA THR A 82 -31.44 40.52 -16.40
C THR A 82 -32.49 39.67 -15.67
N GLN A 83 -33.29 38.88 -16.40
CA GLN A 83 -34.33 38.04 -15.79
C GLN A 83 -33.75 36.79 -15.16
N TYR A 84 -32.70 36.21 -15.72
CA TYR A 84 -32.05 35.03 -15.16
C TYR A 84 -31.25 35.39 -13.90
N LYS A 85 -30.48 36.48 -13.92
CA LYS A 85 -29.78 37.02 -12.74
C LYS A 85 -30.76 37.32 -11.60
N ALA A 86 -31.88 37.96 -11.89
CA ALA A 86 -32.93 38.23 -10.88
C ALA A 86 -33.55 36.94 -10.31
N ALA A 87 -33.72 35.89 -11.13
CA ALA A 87 -34.24 34.61 -10.65
C ALA A 87 -33.22 33.88 -9.75
N PHE A 88 -31.94 33.89 -10.09
CA PHE A 88 -30.88 33.28 -9.28
C PHE A 88 -30.67 34.02 -7.95
N ILE A 89 -30.68 35.37 -7.95
CA ILE A 89 -30.64 36.18 -6.72
C ILE A 89 -31.81 35.85 -5.79
N SER A 90 -33.01 35.55 -6.32
CA SER A 90 -34.13 35.10 -5.48
C SER A 90 -33.90 33.75 -4.80
N LEU A 91 -33.03 32.88 -5.34
CA LEU A 91 -32.63 31.64 -4.67
C LEU A 91 -31.67 31.92 -3.51
N ILE A 92 -30.71 32.85 -3.70
CA ILE A 92 -29.81 33.33 -2.65
C ILE A 92 -30.59 34.02 -1.52
N ASP A 93 -31.59 34.85 -1.85
CA ASP A 93 -32.47 35.48 -0.87
C ASP A 93 -33.24 34.43 -0.04
N GLU A 94 -33.70 33.34 -0.66
CA GLU A 94 -34.40 32.24 0.02
C GLU A 94 -33.48 31.42 0.93
N LEU A 95 -32.26 31.09 0.47
CA LEU A 95 -31.23 30.44 1.30
C LEU A 95 -30.94 31.26 2.57
N LYS A 96 -30.77 32.57 2.42
CA LYS A 96 -30.47 33.49 3.53
C LYS A 96 -31.67 33.72 4.46
N ALA A 97 -32.89 33.66 3.94
CA ALA A 97 -34.11 33.68 4.75
C ALA A 97 -34.28 32.43 5.63
N ASN A 98 -33.63 31.33 5.25
CA ASN A 98 -33.63 30.04 5.95
C ASN A 98 -32.29 29.71 6.62
N HIS A 99 -31.43 30.71 6.82
CA HIS A 99 -30.15 30.60 7.53
C HIS A 99 -29.14 29.58 6.94
N MET A 100 -29.24 29.28 5.64
CA MET A 100 -28.33 28.40 4.91
C MET A 100 -27.00 29.10 4.57
N ASN A 101 -25.92 28.32 4.45
CA ASN A 101 -24.58 28.77 4.05
C ASN A 101 -24.01 28.02 2.82
N ALA A 102 -24.73 27.04 2.24
CA ALA A 102 -24.29 26.35 1.03
C ALA A 102 -25.42 26.10 0.00
N MET A 103 -25.05 26.10 -1.28
CA MET A 103 -25.93 25.79 -2.42
C MET A 103 -25.36 24.60 -3.22
N LEU A 104 -26.14 23.52 -3.33
CA LEU A 104 -25.78 22.35 -4.16
C LEU A 104 -26.51 22.47 -5.51
N PHE A 105 -25.91 23.17 -6.48
CA PHE A 105 -26.56 23.57 -7.72
C PHE A 105 -26.33 22.56 -8.86
N GLN A 106 -27.41 22.07 -9.48
CA GLN A 106 -27.32 21.06 -10.55
C GLN A 106 -26.77 21.62 -11.87
N VAL A 107 -25.44 21.70 -12.01
CA VAL A 107 -24.77 22.17 -13.24
C VAL A 107 -24.92 21.21 -14.42
N ARG A 108 -25.16 19.91 -14.16
CA ARG A 108 -25.25 18.86 -15.18
C ARG A 108 -26.40 17.88 -14.90
N PRO A 109 -27.61 18.12 -15.43
CA PRO A 109 -28.78 17.28 -15.17
C PRO A 109 -28.95 16.07 -16.09
N LEU A 110 -28.48 16.12 -17.35
CA LEU A 110 -28.82 15.12 -18.38
C LEU A 110 -27.79 15.02 -19.54
N ASN A 111 -26.52 14.75 -19.22
CA ASN A 111 -25.41 14.71 -20.18
C ASN A 111 -25.24 16.04 -20.97
N ASP A 112 -25.57 17.15 -20.31
CA ASP A 112 -25.56 18.53 -20.78
C ASP A 112 -25.03 19.47 -19.67
N ALA A 113 -24.71 20.73 -19.98
CA ALA A 113 -24.02 21.66 -19.08
C ALA A 113 -24.75 23.01 -18.90
N PHE A 114 -24.70 23.57 -17.68
CA PHE A 114 -25.15 24.95 -17.37
C PHE A 114 -24.04 26.01 -17.56
N TYR A 115 -22.92 25.61 -18.19
CA TYR A 115 -21.71 26.39 -18.40
C TYR A 115 -21.14 26.10 -19.81
N GLU A 116 -20.13 26.86 -20.25
CA GLU A 116 -19.49 26.59 -21.55
C GLU A 116 -18.54 25.39 -21.40
N SER A 117 -18.79 24.33 -22.16
CA SER A 117 -18.12 23.03 -22.01
C SER A 117 -17.67 22.50 -23.38
N ASP A 118 -16.45 21.97 -23.43
CA ASP A 118 -15.90 21.22 -24.55
C ASP A 118 -16.46 19.78 -24.58
N TYR A 119 -16.86 19.25 -23.42
CA TYR A 119 -17.35 17.87 -23.23
C TYR A 119 -18.87 17.71 -23.28
N ALA A 120 -19.64 18.80 -23.17
CA ALA A 120 -21.10 18.75 -23.07
C ALA A 120 -21.79 19.95 -23.76
N PRO A 121 -22.95 19.76 -24.40
CA PRO A 121 -23.71 20.87 -24.96
C PRO A 121 -24.40 21.67 -23.85
N TRP A 122 -24.59 22.98 -24.07
CA TRP A 122 -25.45 23.84 -23.26
C TRP A 122 -26.83 23.21 -23.00
N SER A 123 -27.28 23.27 -21.75
CA SER A 123 -28.44 22.52 -21.29
C SER A 123 -29.76 23.00 -21.90
N ARG A 124 -30.60 22.03 -22.27
CA ARG A 124 -32.00 22.26 -22.65
C ARG A 124 -32.84 22.85 -21.51
N TYR A 125 -32.42 22.68 -20.26
CA TYR A 125 -33.09 23.23 -19.09
C TYR A 125 -32.69 24.68 -18.83
N LEU A 126 -31.50 25.13 -19.26
CA LEU A 126 -31.16 26.55 -19.32
C LEU A 126 -31.91 27.25 -20.46
N MET A 127 -31.71 26.77 -21.70
CA MET A 127 -32.04 27.53 -22.92
C MET A 127 -33.31 27.08 -23.65
N GLY A 128 -33.97 26.01 -23.19
CA GLY A 128 -35.15 25.44 -23.84
C GLY A 128 -34.85 24.52 -25.04
N SER A 129 -33.66 24.65 -25.63
CA SER A 129 -33.09 23.75 -26.64
C SER A 129 -31.62 23.49 -26.35
N GLU A 130 -31.20 22.24 -26.45
CA GLU A 130 -29.83 21.78 -26.19
C GLU A 130 -28.83 22.39 -27.19
N GLY A 131 -27.60 22.67 -26.73
CA GLY A 131 -26.52 23.26 -27.52
C GLY A 131 -26.71 24.73 -27.91
N SER A 132 -27.73 25.40 -27.36
CA SER A 132 -27.95 26.83 -27.57
C SER A 132 -27.15 27.64 -26.55
N ASN A 133 -26.26 28.54 -26.98
CA ASN A 133 -25.42 29.34 -26.06
C ASN A 133 -26.20 30.60 -25.55
N PRO A 134 -26.20 30.91 -24.24
CA PRO A 134 -26.88 32.08 -23.65
C PRO A 134 -26.23 33.44 -23.98
N GLY A 135 -24.98 33.44 -24.42
CA GLY A 135 -24.19 34.60 -24.85
C GLY A 135 -23.25 35.19 -23.79
N TRP A 136 -23.12 34.54 -22.63
CA TRP A 136 -22.31 34.94 -21.48
C TRP A 136 -22.07 33.71 -20.59
N ASP A 137 -21.01 33.74 -19.77
CA ASP A 137 -20.77 32.67 -18.80
C ASP A 137 -21.76 32.80 -17.62
N VAL A 138 -22.64 31.81 -17.51
CA VAL A 138 -23.69 31.77 -16.49
C VAL A 138 -23.16 31.22 -15.17
N LEU A 139 -22.22 30.26 -15.20
CA LEU A 139 -21.76 29.55 -14.00
C LEU A 139 -20.77 30.40 -13.21
N ALA A 140 -19.78 31.02 -13.86
CA ALA A 140 -18.83 31.90 -13.19
C ALA A 140 -19.55 33.03 -12.42
N TRP A 141 -20.55 33.66 -13.04
CA TRP A 141 -21.33 34.70 -12.37
C TRP A 141 -22.22 34.17 -11.22
N MET A 142 -22.75 32.94 -11.33
CA MET A 142 -23.55 32.35 -10.24
C MET A 142 -22.68 32.06 -9.01
N ILE A 143 -21.44 31.62 -9.22
CA ILE A 143 -20.43 31.41 -8.18
C ILE A 143 -20.05 32.74 -7.53
N ASP A 144 -19.62 33.74 -8.32
CA ASP A 144 -19.30 35.10 -7.86
C ASP A 144 -20.39 35.68 -6.93
N GLU A 145 -21.67 35.50 -7.32
CA GLU A 145 -22.82 36.03 -6.57
C GLU A 145 -23.10 35.24 -5.28
N CYS A 146 -22.82 33.93 -5.25
CA CYS A 146 -22.90 33.10 -4.03
C CYS A 146 -21.80 33.49 -3.03
N HIS A 147 -20.54 33.53 -3.46
CA HIS A 147 -19.40 33.94 -2.63
C HIS A 147 -19.56 35.37 -2.09
N ALA A 148 -20.02 36.31 -2.92
CA ALA A 148 -20.30 37.69 -2.49
C ALA A 148 -21.41 37.79 -1.41
N ASN A 149 -22.19 36.71 -1.20
CA ASN A 149 -23.21 36.60 -0.18
C ASN A 149 -22.82 35.68 1.00
N GLY A 150 -21.62 35.10 1.00
CA GLY A 150 -21.16 34.15 2.02
C GLY A 150 -21.82 32.77 1.91
N ILE A 151 -22.08 32.32 0.67
CA ILE A 151 -22.68 31.01 0.38
C ILE A 151 -21.68 30.19 -0.43
N GLU A 152 -21.33 28.98 0.03
CA GLU A 152 -20.55 28.01 -0.74
C GLU A 152 -21.35 27.47 -1.92
N PHE A 153 -20.69 27.28 -3.07
CA PHE A 153 -21.25 26.75 -4.30
C PHE A 153 -20.70 25.35 -4.61
N HIS A 154 -21.51 24.33 -4.33
CA HIS A 154 -21.20 22.95 -4.69
C HIS A 154 -21.82 22.62 -6.05
N ALA A 155 -20.98 22.33 -7.05
CA ALA A 155 -21.41 21.95 -8.39
C ALA A 155 -21.94 20.51 -8.39
N TRP A 156 -23.27 20.37 -8.39
CA TRP A 156 -23.94 19.08 -8.47
C TRP A 156 -24.05 18.59 -9.91
N MET A 157 -23.57 17.37 -10.17
CA MET A 157 -23.77 16.69 -11.45
C MET A 157 -24.38 15.30 -11.32
N ASN A 158 -25.03 14.88 -12.39
CA ASN A 158 -25.33 13.48 -12.63
C ASN A 158 -24.26 12.84 -13.55
N PRO A 159 -23.54 11.79 -13.11
CA PRO A 159 -22.45 11.22 -13.89
C PRO A 159 -22.92 10.51 -15.17
N TYR A 160 -23.85 9.55 -15.07
CA TYR A 160 -24.14 8.60 -16.15
C TYR A 160 -25.43 8.87 -16.95
N ARG A 161 -26.39 9.68 -16.46
CA ARG A 161 -27.73 9.80 -17.08
C ARG A 161 -27.69 10.44 -18.46
N VAL A 162 -28.22 9.71 -19.46
CA VAL A 162 -28.51 10.23 -20.81
C VAL A 162 -30.00 10.52 -20.98
N ALA A 163 -30.89 9.64 -20.52
CA ALA A 163 -32.35 9.82 -20.64
C ALA A 163 -33.18 8.90 -19.74
N ASN A 164 -34.44 9.28 -19.52
CA ASN A 164 -35.53 8.33 -19.28
C ASN A 164 -36.57 8.55 -20.38
N THR A 165 -36.76 7.60 -21.29
CA THR A 165 -37.45 7.83 -22.57
C THR A 165 -38.38 6.68 -22.98
N THR A 166 -39.48 7.00 -23.66
CA THR A 166 -40.39 6.02 -24.30
C THR A 166 -40.03 5.75 -25.77
N SER A 167 -39.02 6.46 -26.31
CA SER A 167 -38.44 6.21 -27.63
C SER A 167 -37.25 5.27 -27.51
N SER A 168 -37.01 4.42 -28.53
CA SER A 168 -35.81 3.58 -28.58
C SER A 168 -34.52 4.41 -28.52
N LYS A 169 -33.44 3.83 -27.98
CA LYS A 169 -32.10 4.43 -27.92
C LYS A 169 -31.72 5.16 -29.21
N THR A 170 -31.77 4.48 -30.36
CA THR A 170 -31.41 5.08 -31.67
C THR A 170 -32.26 6.29 -32.03
N THR A 171 -33.56 6.28 -31.74
CA THR A 171 -34.46 7.41 -31.99
C THR A 171 -34.19 8.56 -31.02
N TYR A 172 -33.90 8.28 -29.75
CA TYR A 172 -33.60 9.31 -28.76
C TYR A 172 -32.26 10.01 -29.03
N LEU A 173 -31.17 9.25 -29.22
CA LEU A 173 -29.84 9.81 -29.47
C LEU A 173 -29.79 10.69 -30.73
N ALA A 174 -30.62 10.38 -31.74
CA ALA A 174 -30.76 11.22 -32.93
C ALA A 174 -31.26 12.66 -32.62
N THR A 175 -31.97 12.87 -31.51
CA THR A 175 -32.52 14.18 -31.09
C THR A 175 -31.51 15.10 -30.40
N LEU A 176 -30.42 14.56 -29.86
CA LEU A 176 -29.43 15.32 -29.08
C LEU A 176 -28.61 16.27 -29.97
N ALA A 177 -27.91 17.24 -29.38
CA ALA A 177 -26.98 18.12 -30.08
C ALA A 177 -25.82 17.32 -30.73
N SER A 178 -25.23 17.83 -31.82
CA SER A 178 -24.17 17.12 -32.57
C SER A 178 -22.85 16.97 -31.80
N ASN A 179 -22.64 17.79 -30.76
CA ASN A 179 -21.52 17.72 -29.82
C ASN A 179 -21.89 17.02 -28.49
N ASN A 180 -23.06 16.38 -28.39
CA ASN A 180 -23.39 15.57 -27.23
C ASN A 180 -22.63 14.23 -27.25
N PHE A 181 -21.95 13.89 -26.16
CA PHE A 181 -21.14 12.67 -26.04
C PHE A 181 -21.93 11.39 -26.32
N ALA A 182 -23.12 11.23 -25.73
CA ALA A 182 -23.96 10.05 -25.95
C ALA A 182 -24.43 9.90 -27.41
N LYS A 183 -24.51 11.00 -28.17
CA LYS A 183 -24.81 10.97 -29.61
C LYS A 183 -23.60 10.63 -30.47
N GLN A 184 -22.42 11.12 -30.09
CA GLN A 184 -21.16 10.82 -30.78
C GLN A 184 -20.74 9.36 -30.57
N ASN A 185 -20.97 8.84 -29.37
CA ASN A 185 -20.54 7.52 -28.93
C ASN A 185 -21.75 6.59 -28.61
N PRO A 186 -22.63 6.28 -29.57
CA PRO A 186 -23.86 5.53 -29.32
C PRO A 186 -23.61 4.05 -28.91
N ASN A 187 -22.39 3.54 -29.06
CA ASN A 187 -21.95 2.26 -28.51
C ASN A 187 -21.82 2.30 -26.98
N LEU A 188 -21.34 3.41 -26.40
CA LEU A 188 -21.10 3.59 -24.96
C LEU A 188 -22.39 3.86 -24.14
N VAL A 189 -23.55 3.92 -24.79
CA VAL A 189 -24.85 4.12 -24.14
C VAL A 189 -25.54 2.78 -23.97
N ILE A 190 -25.97 2.41 -22.76
CA ILE A 190 -26.70 1.17 -22.49
C ILE A 190 -28.16 1.42 -22.07
N GLU A 191 -29.01 0.41 -22.30
CA GLU A 191 -30.45 0.45 -22.03
C GLU A 191 -30.75 -0.32 -20.75
N GLY A 192 -31.24 0.38 -19.72
CA GLY A 192 -31.81 -0.24 -18.53
C GLY A 192 -33.15 -0.94 -18.83
N ASP A 193 -33.59 -1.79 -17.92
CA ASP A 193 -34.89 -2.44 -18.02
C ASP A 193 -36.02 -1.38 -17.92
N ILE A 194 -37.18 -1.67 -18.52
CA ILE A 194 -38.30 -0.73 -18.58
C ILE A 194 -38.83 -0.44 -17.17
N ASP A 195 -38.92 0.84 -16.82
CA ASP A 195 -39.38 1.30 -15.52
C ASP A 195 -40.91 1.20 -15.35
N SER A 196 -41.39 1.51 -14.14
CA SER A 196 -42.81 1.49 -13.78
C SER A 196 -43.70 2.52 -14.51
N HIS A 197 -43.12 3.33 -15.40
CA HIS A 197 -43.78 4.37 -16.18
C HIS A 197 -43.66 4.13 -17.70
N ASP A 198 -43.35 2.90 -18.12
CA ASP A 198 -43.11 2.49 -19.51
C ASP A 198 -41.92 3.24 -20.18
N ARG A 199 -40.92 3.68 -19.40
CA ARG A 199 -39.72 4.37 -19.90
C ARG A 199 -38.50 3.44 -19.83
N THR A 200 -37.65 3.51 -20.84
CA THR A 200 -36.30 2.92 -20.83
C THR A 200 -35.32 3.95 -20.30
N PRO A 201 -34.57 3.66 -19.21
CA PRO A 201 -33.40 4.43 -18.81
C PRO A 201 -32.28 4.25 -19.84
N LEU A 202 -31.70 5.35 -20.28
CA LEU A 202 -30.47 5.38 -21.05
C LEU A 202 -29.38 5.99 -20.17
N ILE A 203 -28.30 5.23 -19.95
CA ILE A 203 -27.11 5.71 -19.24
C ILE A 203 -25.87 5.51 -20.10
N LEU A 204 -24.83 6.29 -19.85
CA LEU A 204 -23.47 5.94 -20.24
C LEU A 204 -23.07 4.68 -19.45
N ASN A 205 -22.43 3.72 -20.11
CA ASN A 205 -22.09 2.43 -19.52
C ASN A 205 -20.93 2.58 -18.52
N PRO A 206 -21.14 2.39 -17.20
CA PRO A 206 -20.07 2.60 -16.21
C PRO A 206 -18.90 1.61 -16.37
N GLY A 207 -19.12 0.48 -17.07
CA GLY A 207 -18.10 -0.53 -17.32
C GLY A 207 -17.21 -0.28 -18.54
N GLU A 208 -17.43 0.78 -19.32
CA GLU A 208 -16.54 1.15 -20.44
C GLU A 208 -15.49 2.18 -19.96
N PRO A 209 -14.19 1.96 -20.18
CA PRO A 209 -13.15 2.91 -19.77
C PRO A 209 -13.37 4.34 -20.27
N GLU A 210 -13.79 4.52 -21.53
CA GLU A 210 -14.02 5.83 -22.14
C GLU A 210 -15.18 6.61 -21.48
N VAL A 211 -16.10 5.93 -20.78
CA VAL A 211 -17.15 6.58 -19.99
C VAL A 211 -16.61 7.09 -18.66
N LYS A 212 -15.72 6.32 -18.02
CA LYS A 212 -15.07 6.71 -16.76
C LYS A 212 -14.19 7.94 -16.97
N GLU A 213 -13.33 7.89 -17.99
CA GLU A 213 -12.45 8.99 -18.41
C GLU A 213 -13.27 10.25 -18.75
N TYR A 214 -14.37 10.10 -19.51
CA TYR A 214 -15.26 11.21 -19.85
C TYR A 214 -15.88 11.89 -18.61
N ILE A 215 -16.29 11.14 -17.59
CA ILE A 215 -16.86 11.71 -16.36
C ILE A 215 -15.79 12.48 -15.58
N ARG A 216 -14.61 11.88 -15.40
CA ARG A 216 -13.43 12.52 -14.78
C ARG A 216 -13.02 13.80 -15.49
N ASN A 217 -12.97 13.79 -16.82
CA ASN A 217 -12.67 14.97 -17.63
C ASN A 217 -13.73 16.08 -17.49
N VAL A 218 -15.01 15.76 -17.31
CA VAL A 218 -16.06 16.75 -17.02
C VAL A 218 -15.93 17.35 -15.61
N VAL A 219 -15.47 16.58 -14.61
CA VAL A 219 -15.15 17.11 -13.27
C VAL A 219 -13.93 18.02 -13.33
N LYS A 220 -12.85 17.58 -13.99
CA LYS A 220 -11.64 18.39 -14.23
C LYS A 220 -11.94 19.68 -15.00
N GLU A 221 -12.83 19.64 -16.00
CA GLU A 221 -13.30 20.85 -16.70
C GLU A 221 -13.99 21.85 -15.77
N LEU A 222 -14.77 21.37 -14.79
CA LEU A 222 -15.45 22.26 -13.84
C LEU A 222 -14.47 22.92 -12.89
N ILE A 223 -13.68 22.14 -12.15
CA ILE A 223 -12.76 22.67 -11.13
C ILE A 223 -11.66 23.56 -11.75
N ASN A 224 -11.15 23.23 -12.95
CA ASN A 224 -10.14 24.08 -13.61
C ASN A 224 -10.68 25.41 -14.15
N ASN A 225 -11.98 25.53 -14.42
CA ASN A 225 -12.58 26.72 -15.04
C ASN A 225 -13.42 27.57 -14.07
N TYR A 226 -13.80 27.03 -12.91
CA TYR A 226 -14.78 27.62 -12.00
C TYR A 226 -14.39 27.43 -10.53
N ASP A 227 -14.49 28.52 -9.76
CA ASP A 227 -14.15 28.59 -8.33
C ASP A 227 -15.26 27.95 -7.46
N VAL A 228 -15.44 26.63 -7.59
CA VAL A 228 -16.46 25.86 -6.87
C VAL A 228 -15.92 25.37 -5.53
N ASP A 229 -16.70 25.53 -4.45
CA ASP A 229 -16.31 25.04 -3.12
C ASP A 229 -16.44 23.51 -2.98
N GLY A 230 -17.16 22.87 -3.90
CA GLY A 230 -17.26 21.41 -3.95
C GLY A 230 -17.82 20.82 -5.24
N ILE A 231 -17.54 19.54 -5.45
CA ILE A 231 -18.19 18.69 -6.45
C ILE A 231 -19.16 17.75 -5.73
N HIS A 232 -20.36 17.58 -6.29
CA HIS A 232 -21.41 16.76 -5.69
C HIS A 232 -22.07 15.80 -6.68
N PHE A 233 -22.12 14.49 -6.38
CA PHE A 233 -22.92 13.53 -7.16
C PHE A 233 -24.20 13.13 -6.42
N ASP A 234 -25.31 12.96 -7.16
CA ASP A 234 -26.57 12.41 -6.63
C ASP A 234 -26.58 10.86 -6.63
N ASP A 235 -27.72 10.27 -6.26
CA ASP A 235 -27.89 8.83 -6.05
C ASP A 235 -27.89 7.99 -7.35
N TYR A 236 -27.68 8.58 -8.52
CA TYR A 236 -27.97 7.94 -9.80
C TYR A 236 -26.75 7.28 -10.44
N PHE A 237 -26.52 6.03 -10.03
CA PHE A 237 -25.55 5.11 -10.60
C PHE A 237 -26.21 4.22 -11.67
N TYR A 238 -26.31 2.91 -11.44
CA TYR A 238 -27.14 2.03 -12.27
C TYR A 238 -28.66 2.22 -11.99
N PRO A 239 -29.54 1.90 -12.95
CA PRO A 239 -30.97 2.11 -12.80
C PRO A 239 -31.65 1.04 -11.91
N TYR A 240 -32.46 1.50 -10.95
CA TYR A 240 -33.29 0.66 -10.08
C TYR A 240 -34.21 -0.35 -10.80
N SER A 241 -34.52 -0.15 -12.08
CA SER A 241 -35.32 -1.11 -12.85
C SER A 241 -34.56 -2.41 -13.19
N GLY A 242 -33.23 -2.40 -13.07
CA GLY A 242 -32.34 -3.47 -13.52
C GLY A 242 -31.67 -3.15 -14.86
N ILE A 243 -30.65 -3.93 -15.20
CA ILE A 243 -29.98 -3.84 -16.51
C ILE A 243 -29.39 -5.19 -16.91
N SER A 244 -29.40 -5.47 -18.21
CA SER A 244 -28.83 -6.66 -18.83
C SER A 244 -28.09 -6.39 -20.15
N SER A 245 -28.04 -5.13 -20.59
CA SER A 245 -27.41 -4.71 -21.85
C SER A 245 -25.90 -4.50 -21.74
N ASP A 246 -25.35 -4.51 -20.53
CA ASP A 246 -23.93 -4.45 -20.17
C ASP A 246 -23.23 -5.82 -20.13
N ASN A 247 -23.96 -6.93 -20.31
CA ASN A 247 -23.41 -8.29 -20.28
C ASN A 247 -22.20 -8.48 -21.23
N ALA A 248 -22.18 -7.80 -22.38
CA ALA A 248 -21.05 -7.89 -23.33
C ALA A 248 -19.79 -7.18 -22.80
N THR A 249 -19.97 -6.03 -22.14
CA THR A 249 -18.91 -5.26 -21.48
C THR A 249 -18.39 -6.01 -20.25
N TYR A 250 -19.29 -6.63 -19.47
CA TYR A 250 -18.93 -7.54 -18.38
C TYR A 250 -18.12 -8.75 -18.86
N ASP A 251 -18.57 -9.45 -19.90
CA ASP A 251 -17.84 -10.60 -20.47
C ASP A 251 -16.47 -10.22 -21.05
N LEU A 252 -16.26 -8.94 -21.38
CA LEU A 252 -14.99 -8.40 -21.87
C LEU A 252 -14.02 -7.99 -20.75
N TYR A 253 -14.51 -7.37 -19.67
CA TYR A 253 -13.66 -6.72 -18.66
C TYR A 253 -13.67 -7.34 -17.26
N LYS A 254 -14.44 -8.41 -16.99
CA LYS A 254 -14.48 -9.06 -15.67
C LYS A 254 -13.17 -9.79 -15.32
N LEU A 255 -12.80 -9.73 -14.04
CA LEU A 255 -11.70 -10.53 -13.51
C LEU A 255 -12.11 -12.01 -13.33
N PRO A 256 -11.15 -12.96 -13.33
CA PRO A 256 -11.44 -14.39 -13.11
C PRO A 256 -12.21 -14.63 -11.80
N GLY A 257 -13.42 -15.18 -11.92
CA GLY A 257 -14.28 -15.49 -10.76
C GLY A 257 -15.11 -14.32 -10.20
N GLN A 258 -14.94 -13.10 -10.70
CA GLN A 258 -15.76 -11.95 -10.32
C GLN A 258 -17.23 -12.14 -10.74
N THR A 259 -18.18 -11.69 -9.92
CA THR A 259 -19.61 -11.67 -10.27
C THR A 259 -19.97 -10.41 -11.07
N ILE A 260 -21.11 -10.39 -11.76
CA ILE A 260 -21.55 -9.19 -12.49
C ILE A 260 -21.94 -8.07 -11.52
N GLU A 261 -22.47 -8.43 -10.35
CA GLU A 261 -22.81 -7.49 -9.29
C GLU A 261 -21.57 -6.85 -8.67
N ASP A 262 -20.49 -7.61 -8.43
CA ASP A 262 -19.21 -7.06 -7.93
C ASP A 262 -18.50 -6.22 -8.98
N TRP A 263 -18.54 -6.65 -10.25
CA TRP A 263 -17.98 -5.89 -11.38
C TRP A 263 -18.69 -4.54 -11.55
N ARG A 264 -20.02 -4.49 -11.47
CA ARG A 264 -20.78 -3.23 -11.51
C ARG A 264 -20.42 -2.30 -10.35
N ARG A 265 -20.25 -2.83 -9.13
CA ARG A 265 -19.80 -2.04 -7.97
C ARG A 265 -18.40 -1.47 -8.18
N GLU A 266 -17.43 -2.30 -8.57
CA GLU A 266 -16.06 -1.80 -8.75
C GLU A 266 -15.96 -0.78 -9.90
N ASN A 267 -16.77 -0.88 -10.95
CA ASN A 267 -16.83 0.16 -11.98
C ASN A 267 -17.34 1.52 -11.48
N VAL A 268 -18.25 1.53 -10.50
CA VAL A 268 -18.65 2.77 -9.83
C VAL A 268 -17.55 3.26 -8.89
N ASN A 269 -16.99 2.35 -8.06
CA ASN A 269 -15.88 2.63 -7.15
C ASN A 269 -14.71 3.30 -7.85
N ASP A 270 -14.36 2.82 -9.05
CA ASP A 270 -13.26 3.31 -9.87
C ASP A 270 -13.47 4.77 -10.31
N VAL A 271 -14.70 5.16 -10.64
CA VAL A 271 -15.03 6.57 -10.93
C VAL A 271 -15.05 7.42 -9.65
N VAL A 272 -15.54 6.90 -8.53
CA VAL A 272 -15.56 7.63 -7.25
C VAL A 272 -14.14 7.91 -6.77
N ARG A 273 -13.28 6.87 -6.72
CA ARG A 273 -11.86 6.96 -6.40
C ARG A 273 -11.14 7.92 -7.35
N GLY A 274 -11.28 7.74 -8.67
CA GLY A 274 -10.64 8.60 -9.66
C GLY A 274 -11.09 10.06 -9.62
N VAL A 275 -12.34 10.34 -9.23
CA VAL A 275 -12.82 11.72 -9.03
C VAL A 275 -12.27 12.34 -7.74
N LYS A 276 -12.09 11.57 -6.66
CA LYS A 276 -11.37 12.04 -5.48
C LYS A 276 -9.90 12.32 -5.80
N GLU A 277 -9.23 11.40 -6.50
CA GLU A 277 -7.86 11.58 -7.01
C GLU A 277 -7.72 12.84 -7.88
N ASP A 278 -8.65 13.09 -8.81
CA ASP A 278 -8.67 14.32 -9.63
C ASP A 278 -8.89 15.60 -8.82
N ILE A 279 -9.72 15.56 -7.78
CA ILE A 279 -10.05 16.72 -6.95
C ILE A 279 -8.94 17.01 -5.93
N ASP A 280 -8.33 15.98 -5.35
CA ASP A 280 -7.20 16.13 -4.43
C ASP A 280 -5.98 16.65 -5.18
N ALA A 281 -5.69 16.09 -6.37
CA ALA A 281 -4.69 16.65 -7.27
C ALA A 281 -5.01 18.11 -7.66
N TYR A 282 -6.29 18.46 -7.90
CA TYR A 282 -6.67 19.85 -8.17
C TYR A 282 -6.50 20.78 -6.95
N ASN A 283 -6.82 20.32 -5.74
CA ASN A 283 -6.68 21.11 -4.51
C ASN A 283 -5.21 21.36 -4.18
N GLU A 284 -4.40 20.30 -4.24
CA GLU A 284 -2.94 20.36 -4.14
C GLU A 284 -2.33 21.20 -5.28
N LEU A 285 -2.95 21.23 -6.47
CA LEU A 285 -2.56 22.08 -7.61
C LEU A 285 -2.91 23.55 -7.45
N SER A 286 -4.07 23.87 -6.89
CA SER A 286 -4.61 25.23 -6.95
C SER A 286 -4.48 25.98 -5.62
N GLY A 287 -4.16 25.28 -4.53
CA GLY A 287 -4.27 25.81 -3.17
C GLY A 287 -5.71 25.96 -2.69
N ASN A 288 -6.69 25.55 -3.51
CA ASN A 288 -8.11 25.54 -3.16
C ASN A 288 -8.45 24.32 -2.29
N SER A 289 -9.65 24.31 -1.72
CA SER A 289 -10.15 23.25 -0.85
C SER A 289 -11.52 22.76 -1.32
N VAL A 290 -11.62 22.40 -2.61
CA VAL A 290 -12.82 21.89 -3.27
C VAL A 290 -13.18 20.52 -2.69
N LYS A 291 -14.31 20.41 -2.01
CA LYS A 291 -14.74 19.14 -1.38
C LYS A 291 -15.43 18.22 -2.37
N PHE A 292 -15.05 16.94 -2.40
CA PHE A 292 -15.83 15.91 -3.07
C PHE A 292 -16.81 15.23 -2.11
N GLY A 293 -18.07 15.11 -2.52
CA GLY A 293 -19.01 14.27 -1.80
C GLY A 293 -20.15 13.73 -2.66
N ILE A 294 -20.80 12.70 -2.12
CA ILE A 294 -21.84 11.96 -2.83
C ILE A 294 -23.07 11.82 -1.93
N SER A 295 -24.25 11.98 -2.52
CA SER A 295 -25.53 11.73 -1.88
C SER A 295 -26.16 10.41 -2.36
N PRO A 296 -25.78 9.26 -1.77
CA PRO A 296 -26.37 7.98 -2.14
C PRO A 296 -27.79 7.85 -1.60
N PHE A 297 -28.55 6.89 -2.14
CA PHE A 297 -29.79 6.45 -1.50
C PHE A 297 -29.54 6.05 -0.04
N GLY A 298 -30.38 6.52 0.88
CA GLY A 298 -30.11 6.45 2.33
C GLY A 298 -29.94 5.05 2.92
N ILE A 299 -30.28 3.97 2.21
CA ILE A 299 -30.05 2.59 2.66
C ILE A 299 -28.97 1.96 1.79
N TRP A 300 -27.77 1.74 2.34
CA TRP A 300 -26.73 0.94 1.68
C TRP A 300 -27.14 -0.53 1.54
N GLY A 301 -27.68 -1.12 2.61
CA GLY A 301 -28.07 -2.52 2.71
C GLY A 301 -28.74 -2.83 4.05
N SER A 302 -29.52 -3.92 4.13
CA SER A 302 -30.19 -4.37 5.37
C SER A 302 -29.36 -5.43 6.09
N GLY A 303 -29.11 -5.23 7.39
CA GLY A 303 -28.40 -6.17 8.26
C GLY A 303 -29.27 -7.28 8.86
N ILE A 304 -30.55 -7.39 8.50
CA ILE A 304 -31.48 -8.34 9.12
C ILE A 304 -31.19 -9.78 8.65
N GLU A 305 -30.63 -10.62 9.53
CA GLU A 305 -30.31 -12.02 9.27
C GLU A 305 -31.50 -12.88 8.82
N GLY A 306 -31.21 -13.95 8.06
CA GLY A 306 -32.17 -14.97 7.68
C GLY A 306 -32.94 -14.71 6.37
N TYR A 307 -32.57 -13.66 5.63
CA TYR A 307 -33.18 -13.28 4.35
C TYR A 307 -32.16 -13.35 3.20
N SER A 308 -32.64 -13.46 1.96
CA SER A 308 -31.77 -13.58 0.78
C SER A 308 -31.18 -12.25 0.27
N ARG A 309 -31.50 -11.13 0.95
CA ARG A 309 -31.00 -9.77 0.66
C ARG A 309 -30.31 -9.14 1.88
N THR A 310 -29.99 -9.95 2.89
CA THR A 310 -29.16 -9.53 4.03
C THR A 310 -27.76 -9.17 3.54
N LEU A 311 -27.20 -8.07 4.03
CA LEU A 311 -25.82 -7.64 3.80
C LEU A 311 -25.11 -7.48 5.14
N ASP A 312 -23.86 -7.94 5.21
CA ASP A 312 -23.11 -7.94 6.46
C ASP A 312 -22.74 -6.51 6.90
N GLY A 313 -22.98 -6.23 8.18
CA GLY A 313 -22.94 -4.88 8.74
C GLY A 313 -23.81 -3.86 7.99
N GLY A 314 -25.01 -4.26 7.51
CA GLY A 314 -26.05 -3.36 6.99
C GLY A 314 -26.94 -2.75 8.10
N SER A 315 -27.82 -1.83 7.73
CA SER A 315 -28.67 -1.08 8.68
C SER A 315 -29.84 -1.91 9.23
N ASN A 316 -30.40 -1.48 10.37
CA ASN A 316 -31.60 -2.08 10.97
C ASN A 316 -32.86 -1.67 10.20
N THR A 317 -32.96 -2.09 8.94
CA THR A 317 -34.09 -1.78 8.05
C THR A 317 -34.62 -3.04 7.40
N SER A 318 -35.83 -3.00 6.84
CA SER A 318 -36.46 -4.16 6.20
C SER A 318 -35.61 -4.75 5.07
N PRO A 319 -35.37 -6.08 5.05
CA PRO A 319 -34.61 -6.75 4.00
C PRO A 319 -35.33 -6.77 2.63
N TYR A 320 -36.54 -6.19 2.56
CA TYR A 320 -37.31 -6.01 1.33
C TYR A 320 -37.23 -4.57 0.77
N ASN A 321 -36.52 -3.66 1.43
CA ASN A 321 -36.27 -2.34 0.87
C ASN A 321 -35.34 -2.42 -0.36
N THR A 322 -35.42 -1.41 -1.22
CA THR A 322 -34.33 -1.08 -2.14
C THR A 322 -33.10 -0.65 -1.35
N SER A 323 -31.94 -0.72 -1.99
CA SER A 323 -30.64 -0.50 -1.38
C SER A 323 -29.61 -0.08 -2.43
N SER A 324 -28.71 0.84 -2.11
CA SER A 324 -27.72 1.35 -3.06
C SER A 324 -26.76 0.24 -3.52
N TYR A 325 -26.33 -0.66 -2.61
CA TYR A 325 -25.39 -1.75 -2.90
C TYR A 325 -25.92 -2.81 -3.87
N LEU A 326 -27.22 -3.17 -3.78
CA LEU A 326 -27.82 -4.24 -4.60
C LEU A 326 -28.52 -3.72 -5.86
N ASP A 327 -29.24 -2.61 -5.76
CA ASP A 327 -30.18 -2.18 -6.81
C ASP A 327 -29.62 -1.03 -7.68
N GLN A 328 -28.52 -0.40 -7.25
CA GLN A 328 -27.79 0.63 -8.01
C GLN A 328 -26.28 0.36 -8.16
N TYR A 329 -25.77 -0.69 -7.50
CA TYR A 329 -24.35 -1.06 -7.43
C TYR A 329 -23.45 0.09 -6.90
N ALA A 330 -23.98 0.87 -5.97
CA ALA A 330 -23.31 1.98 -5.31
C ALA A 330 -22.84 1.55 -3.91
N ASP A 331 -21.56 1.17 -3.79
CA ASP A 331 -20.97 0.67 -2.55
C ASP A 331 -20.46 1.79 -1.63
N SER A 332 -21.39 2.64 -1.22
CA SER A 332 -21.15 3.82 -0.38
C SER A 332 -20.55 3.52 1.00
N LYS A 333 -20.66 2.27 1.50
CA LYS A 333 -19.91 1.83 2.70
C LYS A 333 -18.40 1.78 2.43
N LYS A 334 -17.98 1.26 1.27
CA LYS A 334 -16.57 1.20 0.88
C LYS A 334 -15.99 2.61 0.67
N TRP A 335 -16.73 3.51 0.02
CA TRP A 335 -16.26 4.88 -0.24
C TRP A 335 -15.94 5.64 1.06
N VAL A 336 -16.73 5.42 2.12
CA VAL A 336 -16.51 5.99 3.45
C VAL A 336 -15.30 5.36 4.16
N LEU A 337 -15.16 4.03 4.11
CA LEU A 337 -14.09 3.31 4.81
C LEU A 337 -12.69 3.50 4.18
N GLU A 338 -12.63 3.75 2.87
CA GLU A 338 -11.37 3.96 2.12
C GLU A 338 -10.99 5.45 1.99
N GLY A 339 -11.78 6.37 2.55
CA GLY A 339 -11.51 7.82 2.49
C GLY A 339 -11.71 8.46 1.10
N TRP A 340 -12.49 7.85 0.20
CA TRP A 340 -12.66 8.33 -1.19
C TRP A 340 -13.62 9.51 -1.34
N LEU A 341 -13.95 10.19 -0.25
CA LEU A 341 -14.89 11.32 -0.16
C LEU A 341 -14.45 12.22 1.00
N ASP A 342 -14.64 13.53 0.86
CA ASP A 342 -14.52 14.45 2.01
C ASP A 342 -15.81 14.43 2.84
N TYR A 343 -16.97 14.23 2.19
CA TYR A 343 -18.25 14.03 2.88
C TYR A 343 -19.18 13.02 2.19
N ILE A 344 -19.99 12.33 2.98
CA ILE A 344 -21.11 11.49 2.53
C ILE A 344 -22.44 12.15 2.91
N CYS A 345 -23.38 12.23 1.97
CA CYS A 345 -24.65 12.95 2.14
C CYS A 345 -25.90 12.04 1.97
N PRO A 346 -26.08 10.99 2.78
CA PRO A 346 -27.14 10.00 2.58
C PRO A 346 -28.56 10.60 2.51
N GLN A 347 -29.32 10.17 1.51
CA GLN A 347 -30.71 10.59 1.29
C GLN A 347 -31.66 9.89 2.28
N VAL A 348 -31.74 10.37 3.53
CA VAL A 348 -32.60 9.79 4.58
C VAL A 348 -34.04 10.32 4.45
N TYR A 349 -34.66 10.04 3.31
CA TYR A 349 -35.95 10.61 2.90
C TYR A 349 -37.16 9.89 3.53
N PHE A 350 -37.07 9.55 4.81
CA PHE A 350 -38.07 8.79 5.57
C PHE A 350 -38.41 9.50 6.89
N PRO A 351 -39.66 9.49 7.35
CA PRO A 351 -39.98 9.92 8.70
C PRO A 351 -39.53 8.88 9.75
N PHE A 352 -39.40 9.30 11.00
CA PHE A 352 -39.22 8.43 12.17
C PHE A 352 -40.29 7.34 12.31
N THR A 353 -41.48 7.57 11.74
CA THR A 353 -42.59 6.61 11.76
C THR A 353 -42.62 5.65 10.57
N HIS A 354 -41.62 5.70 9.68
CA HIS A 354 -41.60 4.90 8.46
C HIS A 354 -41.47 3.41 8.75
N SER A 355 -42.45 2.62 8.29
CA SER A 355 -42.66 1.25 8.80
C SER A 355 -41.62 0.21 8.38
N THR A 356 -40.73 0.53 7.43
CA THR A 356 -39.68 -0.38 6.93
C THR A 356 -38.28 0.21 6.95
N ALA A 357 -38.13 1.51 7.17
CA ALA A 357 -36.86 2.22 7.27
C ALA A 357 -37.07 3.51 8.08
N PRO A 358 -37.21 3.41 9.43
CA PRO A 358 -37.32 4.59 10.28
C PRO A 358 -36.06 5.44 10.16
N TYR A 359 -36.23 6.77 10.26
CA TYR A 359 -35.12 7.72 10.17
C TYR A 359 -33.92 7.39 11.07
N ALA A 360 -34.18 7.16 12.36
CA ALA A 360 -33.17 6.82 13.37
C ALA A 360 -32.30 5.61 12.98
N ASP A 361 -32.91 4.47 12.60
CA ASP A 361 -32.19 3.26 12.20
C ASP A 361 -31.32 3.41 10.95
N VAL A 362 -31.58 4.44 10.14
CA VAL A 362 -30.78 4.79 8.97
C VAL A 362 -29.63 5.72 9.38
N VAL A 363 -29.90 6.79 10.13
CA VAL A 363 -28.88 7.74 10.61
C VAL A 363 -27.85 7.05 11.50
N ASP A 364 -28.28 6.26 12.49
CA ASP A 364 -27.40 5.51 13.40
C ASP A 364 -26.37 4.65 12.64
N TRP A 365 -26.79 4.08 11.51
CA TRP A 365 -25.93 3.24 10.71
C TRP A 365 -24.86 4.05 9.96
N TRP A 366 -25.23 5.20 9.37
CA TRP A 366 -24.28 6.09 8.70
C TRP A 366 -23.24 6.66 9.68
N VAL A 367 -23.72 7.16 10.82
CA VAL A 367 -22.89 7.63 11.93
C VAL A 367 -21.91 6.55 12.41
N ASN A 368 -22.37 5.29 12.50
CA ASN A 368 -21.52 4.21 12.96
C ASN A 368 -20.44 3.79 11.96
N ILE A 369 -20.64 3.98 10.64
CA ILE A 369 -19.62 3.62 9.63
C ILE A 369 -18.63 4.74 9.30
N SER A 370 -18.96 6.01 9.57
CA SER A 370 -18.05 7.14 9.36
C SER A 370 -17.08 7.38 10.53
N ARG A 371 -17.43 6.92 11.74
CA ARG A 371 -16.64 7.11 12.96
C ARG A 371 -15.19 6.66 12.80
N GLY A 372 -14.26 7.62 12.82
CA GLY A 372 -12.82 7.39 12.73
C GLY A 372 -12.25 7.30 11.31
N THR A 373 -13.05 7.54 10.26
CA THR A 373 -12.59 7.51 8.85
C THR A 373 -12.09 8.85 8.34
N GLY A 374 -12.45 9.97 8.99
CA GLY A 374 -12.20 11.33 8.49
C GLY A 374 -13.23 11.84 7.48
N VAL A 375 -14.22 11.02 7.09
CA VAL A 375 -15.30 11.42 6.17
C VAL A 375 -16.47 12.03 6.95
N ASP A 376 -16.82 13.28 6.64
CA ASP A 376 -17.93 13.99 7.28
C ASP A 376 -19.30 13.41 6.84
N VAL A 377 -20.26 13.33 7.76
CA VAL A 377 -21.65 12.96 7.43
C VAL A 377 -22.49 14.24 7.33
N TYR A 378 -23.18 14.42 6.22
CA TYR A 378 -24.26 15.39 6.10
C TYR A 378 -25.61 14.68 5.91
N ILE A 379 -26.70 15.06 6.59
CA ILE A 379 -27.98 14.36 6.37
C ILE A 379 -28.80 15.00 5.26
N GLY A 380 -29.20 14.20 4.26
CA GLY A 380 -30.15 14.61 3.24
C GLY A 380 -31.59 14.50 3.74
N HIS A 381 -32.24 15.63 4.02
CA HIS A 381 -33.65 15.67 4.47
C HIS A 381 -34.62 15.92 3.31
N ALA A 382 -35.74 15.20 3.29
CA ALA A 382 -36.79 15.37 2.28
C ALA A 382 -37.88 16.37 2.69
N VAL A 383 -37.55 17.65 2.83
CA VAL A 383 -38.54 18.74 3.06
C VAL A 383 -39.66 18.71 2.01
N SER A 384 -39.31 18.36 0.76
CA SER A 384 -40.29 18.15 -0.32
C SER A 384 -41.26 16.98 -0.05
N SER A 385 -40.79 15.86 0.50
CA SER A 385 -41.66 14.74 0.90
C SER A 385 -42.50 15.08 2.13
N ALA A 386 -41.94 15.81 3.10
CA ALA A 386 -42.67 16.30 4.27
C ALA A 386 -43.88 17.16 3.86
N ALA A 387 -43.68 18.09 2.94
CA ALA A 387 -44.74 18.91 2.36
C ALA A 387 -45.76 18.09 1.53
N ILE A 388 -45.28 17.26 0.58
CA ILE A 388 -46.16 16.51 -0.35
C ILE A 388 -47.02 15.46 0.36
N TYR A 389 -46.43 14.73 1.31
CA TYR A 389 -47.10 13.65 2.03
C TYR A 389 -47.70 14.09 3.37
N ASN A 390 -47.56 15.37 3.74
CA ASN A 390 -48.04 15.95 5.00
C ASN A 390 -47.53 15.14 6.20
N TRP A 391 -46.21 15.14 6.40
CA TRP A 391 -45.59 14.60 7.62
C TRP A 391 -46.01 15.42 8.85
N GLU A 392 -45.56 15.02 10.04
CA GLU A 392 -45.80 15.81 11.25
C GLU A 392 -45.10 17.16 11.14
N GLY A 393 -45.76 18.26 11.53
CA GLY A 393 -45.21 19.61 11.32
C GLY A 393 -43.86 19.89 12.01
N THR A 394 -43.49 19.05 13.00
CA THR A 394 -42.18 19.09 13.67
C THR A 394 -41.20 18.04 13.15
N GLU A 395 -41.53 17.27 12.10
CA GLU A 395 -40.73 16.10 11.70
C GLU A 395 -39.29 16.46 11.36
N ILE A 396 -39.06 17.46 10.50
CA ILE A 396 -37.71 17.94 10.16
C ILE A 396 -37.01 18.52 11.39
N ALA A 397 -37.74 19.24 12.24
CA ALA A 397 -37.20 19.83 13.46
C ALA A 397 -36.73 18.74 14.45
N ASP A 398 -37.50 17.68 14.63
CA ASP A 398 -37.15 16.54 15.48
C ASP A 398 -36.05 15.65 14.84
N GLN A 399 -35.86 15.71 13.52
CA GLN A 399 -34.71 15.12 12.82
C GLN A 399 -33.43 15.87 13.21
N LEU A 400 -33.35 17.17 12.92
CA LEU A 400 -32.20 18.02 13.30
C LEU A 400 -31.81 17.87 14.79
N LYS A 401 -32.81 17.72 15.67
CA LYS A 401 -32.56 17.38 17.09
C LYS A 401 -31.95 16.02 17.31
N TYR A 402 -32.44 14.99 16.61
CA TYR A 402 -31.87 13.65 16.68
C TYR A 402 -30.41 13.67 16.24
N ASP A 403 -30.11 14.41 15.16
CA ASP A 403 -28.82 14.48 14.51
C ASP A 403 -27.76 15.16 15.40
N LEU A 404 -28.14 16.16 16.21
CA LEU A 404 -27.28 16.75 17.28
C LEU A 404 -26.72 15.73 18.29
N GLN A 405 -27.25 14.51 18.38
CA GLN A 405 -26.69 13.46 19.25
C GLN A 405 -25.40 12.83 18.69
N HIS A 406 -25.06 13.13 17.44
CA HIS A 406 -24.03 12.43 16.68
C HIS A 406 -22.95 13.41 16.20
N PRO A 407 -21.78 13.51 16.88
CA PRO A 407 -20.71 14.44 16.50
C PRO A 407 -20.06 14.12 15.14
N GLU A 408 -20.36 12.96 14.55
CA GLU A 408 -20.00 12.59 13.18
C GLU A 408 -20.84 13.31 12.11
N ILE A 409 -22.01 13.87 12.48
CA ILE A 409 -22.83 14.70 11.60
C ILE A 409 -22.31 16.14 11.68
N LYS A 410 -21.92 16.69 10.52
CA LYS A 410 -21.34 18.03 10.38
C LYS A 410 -22.24 19.03 9.64
N GLY A 411 -23.38 18.57 9.14
CA GLY A 411 -24.28 19.44 8.40
C GLY A 411 -25.51 18.76 7.85
N GLU A 412 -26.40 19.60 7.32
CA GLU A 412 -27.79 19.24 7.02
C GLU A 412 -28.15 19.80 5.64
N VAL A 413 -28.72 18.96 4.77
CA VAL A 413 -28.96 19.31 3.37
C VAL A 413 -30.41 19.07 2.97
N MET A 414 -31.09 20.13 2.56
CA MET A 414 -32.52 20.11 2.29
C MET A 414 -32.82 19.79 0.81
N TYR A 415 -33.52 18.68 0.55
CA TYR A 415 -34.09 18.35 -0.76
C TYR A 415 -35.56 18.80 -0.83
N ARG A 416 -35.86 19.96 -1.42
CA ARG A 416 -35.02 20.86 -2.25
C ARG A 416 -35.40 22.31 -2.01
N LEU A 417 -34.60 23.26 -2.52
CA LEU A 417 -34.74 24.70 -2.27
C LEU A 417 -36.18 25.23 -2.42
N GLY A 418 -36.91 24.85 -3.47
CA GLY A 418 -38.31 25.23 -3.70
C GLY A 418 -39.36 24.66 -2.72
N TYR A 419 -38.94 24.21 -1.53
CA TYR A 419 -39.78 23.84 -0.38
C TYR A 419 -39.27 24.45 0.94
N LEU A 420 -38.26 25.34 0.91
CA LEU A 420 -37.80 26.05 2.10
C LEU A 420 -38.85 27.04 2.65
N ASP A 421 -39.81 27.47 1.83
CA ASP A 421 -40.95 28.29 2.24
C ASP A 421 -42.12 27.50 2.86
N ASP A 422 -41.99 26.17 3.01
CA ASP A 422 -43.01 25.33 3.64
C ASP A 422 -43.00 25.42 5.18
N SER A 423 -44.17 25.16 5.75
CA SER A 423 -44.46 25.11 7.19
C SER A 423 -43.47 24.31 8.04
N HIS A 424 -42.84 23.24 7.53
CA HIS A 424 -41.80 22.50 8.25
C HIS A 424 -40.52 23.32 8.43
N MET A 425 -40.06 24.00 7.38
CA MET A 425 -38.86 24.85 7.45
C MET A 425 -39.12 26.17 8.17
N GLN A 426 -40.32 26.75 8.02
CA GLN A 426 -40.73 27.89 8.86
C GLN A 426 -40.72 27.51 10.34
N TYR A 427 -41.06 26.27 10.72
CA TYR A 427 -40.92 25.81 12.11
C TYR A 427 -39.46 25.73 12.54
N VAL A 428 -38.54 25.25 11.69
CA VAL A 428 -37.10 25.23 11.98
C VAL A 428 -36.55 26.65 12.19
N VAL A 429 -36.86 27.59 11.30
CA VAL A 429 -36.44 29.00 11.41
C VAL A 429 -37.07 29.71 12.62
N ASP A 430 -38.35 29.47 12.91
CA ASP A 430 -39.05 30.10 14.05
C ASP A 430 -38.55 29.62 15.42
N ASN A 431 -37.86 28.47 15.51
CA ASN A 431 -37.54 27.82 16.78
C ASN A 431 -36.06 27.45 16.99
N TYR A 432 -35.31 27.09 15.93
CA TYR A 432 -33.99 26.44 16.02
C TYR A 432 -32.89 27.19 15.25
N TRP A 433 -33.07 27.44 13.95
CA TRP A 433 -32.07 28.12 13.15
C TRP A 433 -32.30 29.63 13.17
N THR A 434 -31.56 30.33 14.03
CA THR A 434 -31.75 31.76 14.31
C THR A 434 -30.66 32.66 13.72
N GLU A 435 -29.51 32.09 13.37
CA GLU A 435 -28.44 32.77 12.65
C GLU A 435 -27.79 31.87 11.59
N THR A 436 -27.09 32.47 10.62
CA THR A 436 -26.35 31.70 9.60
C THR A 436 -24.97 31.33 10.16
N PRO A 437 -24.58 30.05 10.20
CA PRO A 437 -23.28 29.63 10.72
C PRO A 437 -22.13 30.20 9.89
N THR A 438 -20.99 30.45 10.54
CA THR A 438 -19.74 30.79 9.86
C THR A 438 -19.04 29.53 9.38
N ASN A 439 -18.67 29.47 8.09
CA ASN A 439 -17.84 28.38 7.57
C ASN A 439 -16.39 28.55 8.01
N ILE A 440 -16.15 28.27 9.29
CA ILE A 440 -14.83 28.13 9.91
C ILE A 440 -14.75 26.70 10.43
N TYR A 441 -14.14 25.81 9.67
CA TYR A 441 -13.80 24.48 10.17
C TYR A 441 -12.72 24.65 11.26
N GLU A 442 -12.94 24.13 12.46
CA GLU A 442 -12.12 24.47 13.63
C GLU A 442 -10.67 23.98 13.52
N ALA A 443 -9.72 24.89 13.76
CA ALA A 443 -8.31 24.55 13.98
C ALA A 443 -7.64 25.55 14.93
N ASN A 444 -7.63 25.26 16.24
CA ASN A 444 -6.62 25.73 17.23
C ASN A 444 -6.96 25.24 18.67
N ILE A 445 -6.13 24.38 19.27
CA ILE A 445 -6.16 24.05 20.71
C ILE A 445 -4.72 24.09 21.29
N PRO A 446 -4.48 24.52 22.55
CA PRO A 446 -3.12 24.78 23.05
C PRO A 446 -2.21 23.55 23.22
N PHE A 447 -0.93 23.76 22.93
CA PHE A 447 0.14 22.75 22.93
C PHE A 447 0.55 22.27 24.34
N ILE A 448 1.07 21.05 24.46
CA ILE A 448 1.62 20.48 25.69
C ILE A 448 3.15 20.47 25.62
N THR A 449 3.80 21.14 26.57
CA THR A 449 5.26 21.09 26.76
C THR A 449 5.64 19.92 27.66
N VAL A 450 6.58 19.10 27.20
CA VAL A 450 7.11 17.91 27.91
C VAL A 450 8.54 18.19 28.40
N THR A 451 8.90 17.62 29.55
CA THR A 451 10.25 17.61 30.11
C THR A 451 10.51 16.23 30.74
N VAL A 452 11.70 15.68 30.63
CA VAL A 452 12.06 14.34 31.11
C VAL A 452 13.43 14.36 31.83
N ASP A 453 13.60 13.49 32.83
CA ASP A 453 14.78 13.41 33.71
C ASP A 453 15.10 11.93 34.03
N GLY A 454 16.24 11.42 33.59
CA GLY A 454 16.68 10.02 33.76
C GLY A 454 18.12 9.80 33.26
N GLU A 455 18.76 8.70 33.67
CA GLU A 455 20.11 8.31 33.19
C GLU A 455 19.98 7.51 31.88
N MET A 456 20.68 7.97 30.85
CA MET A 456 20.57 7.57 29.43
C MET A 456 21.86 6.86 28.95
N SER A 457 21.79 6.07 27.87
CA SER A 457 22.62 4.92 27.46
C SER A 457 22.12 4.23 26.15
N ASP A 458 22.27 4.91 25.02
CA ASP A 458 22.33 4.47 23.61
C ASP A 458 21.13 3.64 23.07
N ASP A 459 20.02 4.19 22.55
CA ASP A 459 19.45 5.56 22.40
C ASP A 459 18.30 5.77 23.41
N ILE A 460 18.60 5.47 24.67
CA ILE A 460 17.69 4.70 25.54
C ILE A 460 18.01 4.98 27.00
N TYR A 461 16.97 5.13 27.83
CA TYR A 461 17.15 5.26 29.27
C TYR A 461 17.64 3.94 29.88
N ILE A 462 18.85 3.93 30.44
CA ILE A 462 19.41 2.78 31.16
C ILE A 462 18.99 2.75 32.65
N SER A 463 17.98 3.54 32.99
CA SER A 463 17.42 3.74 34.34
C SER A 463 15.94 4.18 34.27
N ASP A 464 15.30 4.35 35.42
CA ASP A 464 13.93 4.89 35.51
C ASP A 464 13.87 6.39 35.12
N VAL A 465 12.74 6.82 34.56
CA VAL A 465 12.56 8.17 33.97
C VAL A 465 11.44 8.95 34.66
N LEU A 466 11.67 10.25 34.90
CA LEU A 466 10.70 11.17 35.50
C LEU A 466 10.24 12.23 34.50
N MET A 467 8.99 12.15 34.02
CA MET A 467 8.40 13.07 33.05
C MET A 467 7.52 14.15 33.70
N THR A 468 7.68 15.40 33.28
CA THR A 468 6.90 16.57 33.71
C THR A 468 6.23 17.24 32.50
N LEU A 469 4.91 17.39 32.55
CA LEU A 469 4.08 18.05 31.52
C LEU A 469 3.67 19.47 31.95
N SER A 470 3.42 20.37 30.99
CA SER A 470 2.81 21.69 31.23
C SER A 470 2.12 22.27 29.98
N SER A 471 1.00 22.98 30.19
CA SER A 471 0.22 23.68 29.16
C SER A 471 -0.51 24.86 29.81
N SER A 472 -1.22 25.69 29.04
CA SER A 472 -2.20 26.64 29.60
C SER A 472 -3.44 25.95 30.15
N ASP A 473 -3.76 24.77 29.60
CA ASP A 473 -5.03 24.08 29.75
C ASP A 473 -4.87 22.78 30.57
N THR A 474 -5.97 22.09 30.90
CA THR A 474 -5.93 20.93 31.81
C THR A 474 -5.42 19.69 31.09
N ILE A 475 -4.29 19.14 31.52
CA ILE A 475 -3.67 17.99 30.84
C ILE A 475 -4.20 16.66 31.39
N TYR A 476 -4.59 15.75 30.49
CA TYR A 476 -4.74 14.33 30.76
C TYR A 476 -3.63 13.56 30.04
N TYR A 477 -3.20 12.44 30.62
CA TYR A 477 -2.21 11.55 30.04
C TYR A 477 -2.58 10.09 30.21
N GLN A 478 -2.02 9.23 29.37
CA GLN A 478 -2.13 7.77 29.40
C GLN A 478 -0.72 7.23 29.16
N LEU A 479 -0.23 6.35 30.04
CA LEU A 479 1.07 5.67 29.90
C LEU A 479 0.80 4.26 29.37
N ASP A 480 1.32 3.94 28.19
CA ASP A 480 1.04 2.71 27.46
C ASP A 480 -0.49 2.50 27.33
N ASP A 481 -0.97 1.27 27.50
CA ASP A 481 -2.41 0.92 27.45
C ASP A 481 -3.19 1.25 28.75
N SER A 482 -2.70 2.14 29.63
CA SER A 482 -3.38 2.47 30.90
C SER A 482 -4.59 3.40 30.75
N ASP A 483 -5.42 3.54 31.79
CA ASP A 483 -6.57 4.46 31.77
C ASP A 483 -6.10 5.95 31.77
N TRP A 484 -6.77 6.79 30.97
CA TRP A 484 -6.55 8.23 30.93
C TRP A 484 -6.66 8.87 32.32
N THR A 485 -5.58 9.53 32.73
CA THR A 485 -5.36 10.05 34.08
C THR A 485 -5.09 11.55 34.05
N LEU A 486 -5.71 12.30 34.96
CA LEU A 486 -5.46 13.74 35.11
C LEU A 486 -4.02 14.00 35.59
N TYR A 487 -3.26 14.81 34.84
CA TYR A 487 -1.89 15.15 35.19
C TYR A 487 -1.86 16.16 36.36
N ILE A 488 -1.36 15.71 37.52
CA ILE A 488 -1.25 16.54 38.75
C ILE A 488 0.16 16.60 39.35
N SER A 489 1.08 15.77 38.84
CA SER A 489 2.48 15.66 39.28
C SER A 489 3.28 14.88 38.23
N PRO A 490 4.62 15.00 38.23
CA PRO A 490 5.48 14.24 37.32
C PRO A 490 5.22 12.72 37.36
N ILE A 491 5.32 12.09 36.19
CA ILE A 491 5.08 10.68 35.90
C ILE A 491 6.40 9.93 36.04
N ASN A 492 6.44 8.78 36.72
CA ASN A 492 7.65 7.97 36.87
C ASN A 492 7.51 6.68 36.05
N ILE A 493 8.35 6.49 35.06
CA ILE A 493 8.31 5.42 34.04
C ILE A 493 9.46 4.45 34.34
N THR A 494 9.18 3.14 34.38
CA THR A 494 10.09 2.13 34.96
C THR A 494 9.95 0.77 34.28
N GLY A 495 11.08 0.08 34.08
CA GLY A 495 11.14 -1.25 33.46
C GLY A 495 11.59 -1.19 32.00
N SER A 496 12.22 -2.24 31.48
CA SER A 496 12.72 -2.24 30.09
C SER A 496 11.62 -2.48 29.07
N GLY A 497 11.62 -1.68 28.00
CA GLY A 497 10.60 -1.64 26.97
C GLY A 497 10.49 -0.24 26.36
N ALA A 498 9.72 -0.09 25.28
CA ALA A 498 9.28 1.21 24.79
C ALA A 498 8.02 1.62 25.55
N HIS A 499 8.07 2.73 26.29
CA HIS A 499 6.92 3.27 27.02
C HIS A 499 6.40 4.53 26.36
N ILE A 500 5.11 4.60 26.04
CA ILE A 500 4.50 5.73 25.32
C ILE A 500 3.60 6.52 26.27
N VAL A 501 3.87 7.81 26.47
CA VAL A 501 2.96 8.71 27.16
C VAL A 501 2.12 9.46 26.13
N TYR A 502 0.87 9.02 25.96
CA TYR A 502 -0.17 9.77 25.27
C TYR A 502 -0.64 10.92 26.16
N MET A 503 -0.95 12.08 25.59
CA MET A 503 -1.34 13.28 26.31
C MET A 503 -2.26 14.19 25.48
N LYS A 504 -3.26 14.78 26.14
CA LYS A 504 -4.24 15.71 25.54
C LYS A 504 -4.59 16.82 26.52
N THR A 505 -4.94 18.00 26.02
CA THR A 505 -5.50 19.08 26.85
C THR A 505 -7.02 19.03 26.86
N VAL A 506 -7.59 19.59 27.91
CA VAL A 506 -9.01 19.91 28.05
C VAL A 506 -9.09 21.35 28.53
N ASP A 507 -9.80 22.18 27.78
CA ASP A 507 -9.92 23.61 28.07
C ASP A 507 -10.89 23.91 29.24
N ASP A 508 -11.11 25.19 29.54
CA ASP A 508 -12.05 25.64 30.59
C ASP A 508 -13.54 25.33 30.24
N PHE A 509 -13.84 24.91 29.01
CA PHE A 509 -15.18 24.59 28.51
C PHE A 509 -15.45 23.09 28.41
N GLY A 510 -14.42 22.25 28.43
CA GLY A 510 -14.50 20.79 28.36
C GLY A 510 -14.18 20.19 26.99
N VAL A 511 -13.65 20.99 26.05
CA VAL A 511 -13.24 20.52 24.71
C VAL A 511 -11.86 19.88 24.79
N GLU A 512 -11.70 18.69 24.19
CA GLU A 512 -10.43 17.95 24.20
C GLU A 512 -9.56 18.26 22.97
N SER A 513 -8.24 18.34 23.14
CA SER A 513 -7.30 18.39 22.01
C SER A 513 -7.17 17.04 21.31
N SER A 514 -6.66 17.07 20.08
CA SER A 514 -6.00 15.91 19.47
C SER A 514 -4.99 15.29 20.44
N VAL A 515 -4.90 13.96 20.45
CA VAL A 515 -3.93 13.24 21.28
C VAL A 515 -2.54 13.40 20.67
N SER A 516 -1.61 13.88 21.48
CA SER A 516 -0.17 13.88 21.21
C SER A 516 0.51 12.76 22.01
N SER A 517 1.73 12.36 21.66
CA SER A 517 2.44 11.29 22.34
C SER A 517 3.92 11.61 22.54
N TYR A 518 4.54 10.93 23.52
CA TYR A 518 5.97 11.05 23.81
C TYR A 518 6.53 9.69 24.22
N ASN A 519 7.51 9.18 23.48
CA ASN A 519 8.10 7.85 23.70
C ASN A 519 9.27 7.92 24.71
N VAL A 520 9.42 6.87 25.51
CA VAL A 520 10.42 6.73 26.58
C VAL A 520 10.93 5.29 26.57
N PRO A 521 11.94 4.96 25.75
CA PRO A 521 12.53 3.62 25.70
C PRO A 521 13.49 3.38 26.87
N ILE A 522 13.47 2.19 27.46
CA ILE A 522 14.33 1.76 28.58
C ILE A 522 14.97 0.39 28.29
N GLN A 523 16.28 0.18 28.52
CA GLN A 523 16.97 -1.12 28.28
C GLN A 523 18.14 -1.40 29.25
N TYR A 524 18.42 -2.68 29.52
CA TYR A 524 19.57 -3.16 30.30
C TYR A 524 20.37 -4.24 29.51
N LEU A 525 21.71 -4.33 29.64
CA LEU A 525 22.61 -5.15 28.77
C LEU A 525 23.66 -6.02 29.51
N ASN A 526 23.98 -7.24 29.02
CA ASN A 526 25.05 -8.16 29.51
C ASN A 526 26.12 -8.47 28.42
N PRO A 527 27.45 -8.29 28.66
CA PRO A 527 28.49 -8.37 27.62
C PRO A 527 29.46 -9.60 27.58
N ASP A 528 29.26 -10.70 28.33
CA ASP A 528 30.25 -11.82 28.38
C ASP A 528 29.85 -13.08 27.57
N ILE A 529 30.53 -13.36 26.45
CA ILE A 529 30.18 -14.44 25.49
C ILE A 529 31.14 -15.65 25.61
N PRO A 530 30.66 -16.92 25.60
CA PRO A 530 31.50 -18.12 25.83
C PRO A 530 32.15 -18.72 24.57
N THR A 531 33.04 -19.73 24.73
CA THR A 531 33.77 -20.43 23.65
C THR A 531 33.97 -21.95 23.93
N ILE A 532 34.03 -22.81 22.90
CA ILE A 532 34.00 -24.30 23.02
C ILE A 532 35.22 -25.00 22.37
N GLU A 533 35.78 -26.04 23.02
CA GLU A 533 36.91 -26.89 22.54
C GLU A 533 36.63 -28.42 22.69
N VAL A 534 37.35 -29.29 21.94
CA VAL A 534 37.15 -30.78 21.93
C VAL A 534 38.47 -31.56 21.96
N SER A 535 38.53 -32.70 22.67
CA SER A 535 39.68 -33.64 22.68
C SER A 535 39.24 -35.12 22.72
N GLY A 536 39.88 -36.01 21.94
CA GLY A 536 39.59 -37.46 21.97
C GLY A 536 40.25 -38.27 20.85
N ASP A 537 40.25 -39.60 20.97
CA ASP A 537 40.74 -40.52 19.94
C ASP A 537 39.73 -40.66 18.78
N LYS A 538 40.22 -40.85 17.54
CA LYS A 538 39.40 -40.90 16.32
C LYS A 538 39.47 -42.22 15.55
N ILE A 539 38.38 -42.54 14.85
CA ILE A 539 38.33 -43.53 13.77
C ILE A 539 37.71 -42.89 12.52
N GLY A 540 38.55 -42.58 11.53
CA GLY A 540 38.16 -41.70 10.42
C GLY A 540 37.91 -40.27 10.91
N GLU A 541 36.83 -39.64 10.44
CA GLU A 541 36.41 -38.31 10.90
C GLU A 541 35.70 -38.34 12.26
N ASN A 542 35.18 -39.51 12.65
CA ASN A 542 34.42 -39.75 13.88
C ASN A 542 35.34 -39.94 15.09
N TYR A 543 34.84 -39.65 16.29
CA TYR A 543 35.52 -39.97 17.54
C TYR A 543 35.18 -41.39 18.00
N LEU A 544 36.07 -42.02 18.77
CA LEU A 544 35.74 -43.23 19.52
C LEU A 544 35.11 -42.83 20.86
N ILE A 545 34.24 -43.70 21.41
CA ILE A 545 33.55 -43.45 22.69
C ILE A 545 34.55 -43.04 23.78
N GLY A 546 34.32 -41.86 24.38
CA GLY A 546 35.22 -41.25 25.37
C GLY A 546 35.85 -39.91 24.99
N ALA A 547 35.39 -39.21 23.94
CA ALA A 547 35.82 -37.83 23.65
C ALA A 547 35.26 -36.82 24.66
N GLU A 548 35.95 -35.69 24.87
CA GLU A 548 35.67 -34.69 25.92
C GLU A 548 35.57 -33.27 25.33
N ILE A 549 34.62 -32.46 25.82
CA ILE A 549 34.42 -31.06 25.43
C ILE A 549 34.65 -30.10 26.60
N THR A 550 35.15 -28.89 26.33
CA THR A 550 35.41 -27.83 27.34
C THR A 550 34.83 -26.50 26.86
N VAL A 551 34.24 -25.71 27.77
CA VAL A 551 33.65 -24.38 27.50
C VAL A 551 34.25 -23.32 28.44
N ASN A 552 34.48 -22.09 27.95
CA ASN A 552 35.12 -20.98 28.69
C ASN A 552 34.36 -19.65 28.51
N SER A 553 34.34 -18.77 29.53
CA SER A 553 33.90 -17.35 29.45
C SER A 553 34.87 -16.46 30.26
N THR A 554 34.70 -15.14 30.21
CA THR A 554 35.64 -14.18 30.81
C THR A 554 35.30 -13.72 32.23
N SER A 555 34.03 -13.80 32.66
CA SER A 555 33.56 -13.26 33.96
C SER A 555 32.32 -13.91 34.58
N GLU A 556 31.38 -14.46 33.81
CA GLU A 556 30.02 -14.86 34.24
C GLU A 556 29.77 -16.39 34.24
N ASP A 557 28.62 -16.82 34.76
CA ASP A 557 28.23 -18.23 34.84
C ASP A 557 27.79 -18.77 33.47
N ILE A 558 28.44 -19.85 33.02
CA ILE A 558 28.23 -20.49 31.70
C ILE A 558 27.11 -21.53 31.77
N TYR A 559 26.26 -21.60 30.75
CA TYR A 559 25.25 -22.64 30.57
C TYR A 559 25.47 -23.36 29.23
N VAL A 560 25.32 -24.69 29.21
CA VAL A 560 25.54 -25.56 28.04
C VAL A 560 24.36 -26.51 27.83
N ALA A 561 23.93 -26.66 26.58
CA ALA A 561 22.95 -27.65 26.14
C ALA A 561 23.63 -28.69 25.22
N ILE A 562 23.26 -29.97 25.34
CA ILE A 562 23.78 -31.05 24.49
C ILE A 562 22.62 -31.87 23.95
N ASN A 563 22.56 -31.98 22.63
CA ASN A 563 21.55 -32.70 21.87
C ASN A 563 22.15 -34.02 21.36
N HIS A 564 21.64 -35.16 21.83
CA HIS A 564 21.94 -36.49 21.30
C HIS A 564 20.61 -37.21 21.01
N GLY A 565 20.06 -37.00 19.81
CA GLY A 565 18.77 -37.54 19.36
C GLY A 565 17.53 -36.69 19.70
N SER A 566 17.62 -35.77 20.66
CA SER A 566 16.58 -34.76 20.96
C SER A 566 17.21 -33.47 21.50
N VAL A 567 16.49 -32.35 21.44
CA VAL A 567 16.98 -31.05 21.96
C VAL A 567 17.08 -31.08 23.48
N GLY A 568 18.28 -30.84 24.02
CA GLY A 568 18.55 -30.72 25.44
C GLY A 568 18.36 -29.29 25.95
N GLU A 569 18.03 -29.17 27.24
CA GLU A 569 17.92 -27.90 27.95
C GLU A 569 19.31 -27.35 28.34
N PHE A 570 19.41 -26.03 28.48
CA PHE A 570 20.61 -25.37 28.99
C PHE A 570 20.82 -25.68 30.48
N ASN A 571 22.00 -26.22 30.80
CA ASN A 571 22.39 -26.60 32.15
C ASN A 571 23.68 -25.87 32.55
N LEU A 572 23.79 -25.43 33.81
CA LEU A 572 24.98 -24.74 34.32
C LEU A 572 26.23 -25.61 34.10
N TYR A 573 27.22 -25.05 33.40
CA TYR A 573 28.45 -25.73 33.03
C TYR A 573 29.45 -25.71 34.20
N THR A 574 29.78 -26.89 34.71
CA THR A 574 30.61 -27.06 35.92
C THR A 574 31.99 -27.68 35.66
N GLY A 575 32.36 -27.89 34.39
CA GLY A 575 33.63 -28.49 33.98
C GLY A 575 33.49 -29.35 32.71
N PRO A 576 34.60 -29.91 32.18
CA PRO A 576 34.60 -30.66 30.93
C PRO A 576 33.64 -31.85 30.92
N ILE A 577 33.05 -32.14 29.75
CA ILE A 577 31.98 -33.13 29.59
C ILE A 577 32.45 -34.23 28.64
N THR A 578 32.45 -35.48 29.10
CA THR A 578 32.81 -36.67 28.30
C THR A 578 31.59 -37.27 27.60
N LEU A 579 31.74 -37.65 26.33
CA LEU A 579 30.70 -38.21 25.47
C LEU A 579 30.86 -39.73 25.39
N THR A 580 29.87 -40.45 25.96
CA THR A 580 30.00 -41.87 26.33
C THR A 580 29.16 -42.85 25.49
N ASP A 581 28.28 -42.36 24.63
CA ASP A 581 27.37 -43.21 23.84
C ASP A 581 27.67 -43.07 22.34
N SER A 582 27.37 -44.11 21.56
CA SER A 582 27.50 -44.08 20.11
C SER A 582 26.38 -43.30 19.43
N GLY A 583 26.71 -42.39 18.52
CA GLY A 583 25.76 -41.55 17.78
C GLY A 583 26.28 -40.12 17.58
N SER A 584 25.43 -39.23 17.04
CA SER A 584 25.79 -37.84 16.66
C SER A 584 25.32 -36.80 17.68
N TYR A 585 26.23 -35.95 18.13
CA TYR A 585 26.04 -34.92 19.15
C TYR A 585 26.07 -33.52 18.54
N PHE A 586 25.21 -32.63 19.05
CA PHE A 586 25.21 -31.18 18.78
C PHE A 586 25.17 -30.41 20.11
N ILE A 587 26.03 -29.41 20.29
CA ILE A 587 26.33 -28.77 21.59
C ILE A 587 26.20 -27.26 21.44
N ARG A 588 25.66 -26.56 22.44
CA ARG A 588 25.34 -25.11 22.43
C ARG A 588 25.70 -24.45 23.77
N ALA A 589 26.09 -23.17 23.82
CA ALA A 589 26.50 -22.49 25.06
C ALA A 589 26.18 -20.97 25.14
N ILE A 590 25.81 -20.47 26.33
CA ILE A 590 25.55 -19.05 26.68
C ILE A 590 26.16 -18.69 28.06
N THR A 591 26.17 -17.41 28.47
CA THR A 591 26.28 -16.97 29.88
C THR A 591 25.04 -16.20 30.34
N ILE A 592 24.87 -16.05 31.66
CA ILE A 592 23.80 -15.24 32.26
C ILE A 592 24.39 -14.40 33.41
N ASP A 593 24.12 -13.10 33.43
CA ASP A 593 24.64 -12.21 34.46
C ASP A 593 23.80 -12.18 35.76
N SER A 594 24.29 -11.41 36.73
CA SER A 594 23.61 -11.18 38.02
C SER A 594 22.22 -10.50 37.96
N ARG A 595 21.79 -9.99 36.80
CA ARG A 595 20.43 -9.45 36.56
C ARG A 595 19.51 -10.47 35.90
N GLY A 596 20.04 -11.58 35.40
CA GLY A 596 19.31 -12.59 34.64
C GLY A 596 19.25 -12.31 33.14
N THR A 597 20.15 -11.47 32.61
CA THR A 597 20.24 -11.16 31.18
C THR A 597 21.24 -12.09 30.50
N GLU A 598 20.84 -12.75 29.42
CA GLU A 598 21.64 -13.75 28.70
C GLU A 598 22.65 -13.10 27.73
N SER A 599 23.72 -13.83 27.38
CA SER A 599 24.67 -13.48 26.31
C SER A 599 24.28 -14.10 24.96
N GLU A 600 25.02 -13.78 23.89
CA GLU A 600 24.94 -14.52 22.61
C GLU A 600 25.35 -16.01 22.76
N GLU A 601 24.81 -16.88 21.88
CA GLU A 601 24.90 -18.35 21.89
C GLU A 601 25.95 -18.92 20.90
N VAL A 602 26.61 -20.04 21.24
CA VAL A 602 27.72 -20.66 20.46
C VAL A 602 27.59 -22.20 20.31
N ASP A 603 27.82 -22.74 19.09
CA ASP A 603 27.46 -24.13 18.69
C ASP A 603 28.59 -25.06 18.16
N LEU A 604 28.42 -26.41 18.21
CA LEU A 604 29.38 -27.46 17.78
C LEU A 604 28.75 -28.86 17.45
N TYR A 605 29.33 -29.72 16.58
CA TYR A 605 28.82 -31.07 16.16
C TYR A 605 29.88 -32.23 16.00
N LEU A 606 29.59 -33.50 16.38
CA LEU A 606 30.49 -34.72 16.25
C LEU A 606 29.84 -36.14 16.47
N THR A 607 30.52 -37.31 16.25
CA THR A 607 29.93 -38.71 16.24
C THR A 607 30.78 -39.90 16.88
N LEU A 608 30.21 -41.00 17.48
CA LEU A 608 30.91 -42.17 18.21
C LEU A 608 30.37 -43.69 18.03
N GLN A 609 31.05 -44.82 18.46
CA GLN A 609 30.76 -46.33 18.17
C GLN A 609 31.29 -47.52 19.15
N GLU A 610 30.80 -48.82 19.12
CA GLU A 610 31.16 -50.10 19.94
C GLU A 610 31.16 -51.54 19.21
N GLU A 611 31.45 -52.72 19.86
CA GLU A 611 31.60 -54.14 19.30
C GLU A 611 30.98 -55.38 20.09
N CYS A 612 30.22 -56.32 19.45
CA CYS A 612 30.12 -57.80 19.75
C CYS A 612 29.12 -58.57 18.81
N PHE A 613 29.44 -59.83 18.46
CA PHE A 613 29.27 -60.34 17.09
C PHE A 613 27.90 -60.92 16.66
N SER A 614 27.21 -60.23 15.74
CA SER A 614 25.91 -60.57 15.13
C SER A 614 25.99 -61.64 14.03
N ASP A 615 24.84 -62.26 13.68
CA ASP A 615 24.72 -63.23 12.56
C ASP A 615 25.45 -62.71 11.31
N PRO A 616 26.16 -63.56 10.56
CA PRO A 616 26.84 -63.10 9.35
C PRO A 616 25.78 -62.52 8.42
N VAL A 617 26.01 -61.31 7.94
CA VAL A 617 25.19 -60.76 6.85
C VAL A 617 25.80 -61.28 5.56
N ILE A 618 25.03 -62.06 4.78
CA ILE A 618 25.37 -62.21 3.37
C ILE A 618 25.07 -60.89 2.69
N ASN A 619 26.12 -60.20 2.29
CA ASN A 619 26.01 -59.01 1.49
C ASN A 619 26.38 -59.39 0.06
N ILE A 620 25.34 -59.63 -0.73
CA ILE A 620 25.46 -59.87 -2.17
C ILE A 620 25.52 -58.50 -2.83
N THR A 621 26.74 -58.00 -2.97
CA THR A 621 27.03 -56.75 -3.68
C THR A 621 27.31 -57.07 -5.14
N GLY A 622 26.90 -56.19 -6.03
CA GLY A 622 26.98 -56.46 -7.46
C GLY A 622 26.19 -55.42 -8.22
N VAL A 623 26.36 -55.41 -9.54
CA VAL A 623 25.45 -54.64 -10.39
C VAL A 623 24.21 -55.51 -10.56
N GLY A 624 23.08 -55.11 -9.99
CA GLY A 624 21.88 -55.97 -9.94
C GLY A 624 20.87 -55.62 -8.85
N GLN A 625 19.69 -56.23 -8.94
CA GLN A 625 18.64 -56.17 -7.94
C GLN A 625 18.15 -57.58 -7.59
N ASP A 626 18.29 -57.95 -6.32
CA ASP A 626 17.89 -59.24 -5.77
C ASP A 626 16.48 -59.70 -6.24
N PRO A 627 16.35 -60.92 -6.82
CA PRO A 627 17.36 -61.97 -6.91
C PRO A 627 18.31 -61.91 -8.12
N ASN A 628 18.18 -60.98 -9.06
CA ASN A 628 18.91 -61.01 -10.34
C ASN A 628 20.08 -60.01 -10.38
N TYR A 629 21.24 -60.43 -10.91
CA TYR A 629 22.45 -59.61 -10.95
C TYR A 629 23.26 -59.81 -12.24
N GLN A 630 23.88 -58.76 -12.79
CA GLN A 630 24.85 -58.88 -13.88
C GLN A 630 26.10 -59.66 -13.45
N SER A 631 26.52 -59.41 -12.22
CA SER A 631 27.55 -60.16 -11.49
C SER A 631 27.39 -59.89 -10.01
N ALA A 632 27.67 -60.90 -9.19
CA ALA A 632 27.49 -60.81 -7.74
C ALA A 632 28.79 -61.14 -7.01
N THR A 633 29.41 -60.13 -6.40
CA THR A 633 30.39 -60.31 -5.34
C THR A 633 29.67 -60.70 -4.06
N VAL A 634 29.78 -61.96 -3.70
CA VAL A 634 29.28 -62.45 -2.43
C VAL A 634 30.32 -62.15 -1.36
N SER A 635 29.94 -61.27 -0.45
CA SER A 635 30.68 -61.03 0.78
C SER A 635 29.88 -61.52 1.99
N LEU A 636 30.59 -62.03 2.99
CA LEU A 636 30.03 -62.25 4.31
C LEU A 636 30.64 -61.21 5.23
N SER A 637 29.82 -60.42 5.89
CA SER A 637 30.25 -59.55 6.98
C SER A 637 29.58 -60.03 8.26
N GLY A 638 30.39 -60.60 9.13
CA GLY A 638 30.08 -61.04 10.47
C GLY A 638 31.33 -60.70 11.27
N GLU A 639 31.15 -60.36 12.54
CA GLU A 639 32.21 -59.65 13.27
C GLU A 639 33.34 -60.61 13.74
N THR A 640 33.34 -61.84 13.23
CA THR A 640 34.31 -62.94 13.45
C THR A 640 34.78 -63.53 12.10
N SER A 641 35.66 -64.54 12.12
CA SER A 641 35.82 -65.45 10.97
C SER A 641 34.48 -66.08 10.55
N MET A 642 34.29 -66.45 9.28
CA MET A 642 33.02 -66.97 8.73
C MET A 642 33.24 -68.14 7.78
N GLN A 643 32.16 -68.80 7.33
CA GLN A 643 32.20 -69.89 6.33
C GLN A 643 31.04 -69.80 5.33
N TYR A 644 31.23 -70.33 4.11
CA TYR A 644 30.19 -70.42 3.07
C TYR A 644 30.25 -71.70 2.22
N LYS A 645 29.19 -71.99 1.45
CA LYS A 645 29.16 -72.98 0.35
C LYS A 645 28.19 -72.50 -0.75
N ILE A 646 28.40 -72.90 -2.00
CA ILE A 646 27.52 -72.59 -3.14
C ILE A 646 26.88 -73.90 -3.63
N ASN A 647 25.56 -73.89 -3.85
CA ASN A 647 24.73 -75.05 -4.19
C ASN A 647 25.03 -76.24 -3.23
N ASP A 648 25.21 -77.45 -3.74
CA ASP A 648 25.58 -78.64 -2.96
C ASP A 648 27.11 -78.72 -2.64
N GLY A 649 27.79 -77.58 -2.60
CA GLY A 649 29.24 -77.48 -2.37
C GLY A 649 29.70 -77.80 -0.94
N LEU A 650 31.03 -77.87 -0.76
CA LEU A 650 31.65 -77.98 0.57
C LEU A 650 31.71 -76.61 1.26
N TRP A 651 31.69 -76.64 2.59
CA TRP A 651 31.98 -75.45 3.42
C TRP A 651 33.43 -75.01 3.26
N ILE A 652 33.62 -73.71 3.02
CA ILE A 652 34.89 -73.02 2.81
C ILE A 652 34.98 -71.90 3.83
N ASP A 653 36.15 -71.71 4.45
CA ASP A 653 36.41 -70.54 5.31
C ASP A 653 36.38 -69.27 4.45
N TYR A 654 35.52 -68.32 4.83
CA TYR A 654 35.42 -67.03 4.17
C TYR A 654 36.61 -66.15 4.58
N THR A 655 37.59 -66.05 3.69
CA THR A 655 38.82 -65.25 3.89
C THR A 655 38.81 -63.94 3.11
N GLU A 656 38.04 -63.87 2.04
CA GLU A 656 37.89 -62.72 1.14
C GLU A 656 36.58 -62.86 0.32
N PRO A 657 36.00 -61.77 -0.22
CA PRO A 657 34.85 -61.84 -1.12
C PRO A 657 35.12 -62.71 -2.36
N PHE A 658 34.07 -63.34 -2.89
CA PHE A 658 34.15 -64.14 -4.12
C PHE A 658 33.08 -63.74 -5.12
N GLU A 659 33.39 -63.82 -6.41
CA GLU A 659 32.51 -63.34 -7.48
C GLU A 659 31.76 -64.48 -8.19
N LEU A 660 30.49 -64.22 -8.51
CA LEU A 660 29.65 -65.01 -9.40
C LEU A 660 29.41 -64.17 -10.66
N ILE A 661 30.16 -64.49 -11.72
CA ILE A 661 30.26 -63.72 -12.98
C ILE A 661 29.77 -64.50 -14.21
N THR A 662 29.15 -65.66 -14.01
CA THR A 662 28.70 -66.55 -15.09
C THR A 662 27.19 -66.72 -14.99
N GLU A 663 26.48 -66.49 -16.08
CA GLU A 663 25.01 -66.58 -16.13
C GLU A 663 24.46 -67.92 -15.63
N GLY A 664 23.37 -67.86 -14.85
CA GLY A 664 22.75 -69.02 -14.23
C GLY A 664 22.19 -68.76 -12.83
N GLN A 665 21.51 -69.75 -12.24
CA GLN A 665 20.93 -69.65 -10.90
C GLN A 665 21.85 -70.28 -9.84
N TYR A 666 21.95 -69.64 -8.67
CA TYR A 666 22.84 -70.01 -7.57
C TYR A 666 22.13 -69.91 -6.21
N THR A 667 22.30 -70.91 -5.36
CA THR A 667 21.96 -70.85 -3.93
C THR A 667 23.25 -70.78 -3.12
N ILE A 668 23.41 -69.78 -2.26
CA ILE A 668 24.57 -69.62 -1.38
C ILE A 668 24.14 -69.89 0.06
N TYR A 669 24.92 -70.66 0.81
CA TYR A 669 24.71 -70.90 2.24
C TYR A 669 25.92 -70.36 3.03
N TYR A 670 25.69 -69.83 4.23
CA TYR A 670 26.71 -69.09 4.99
C TYR A 670 26.49 -69.17 6.52
N ARG A 671 27.56 -68.93 7.30
CA ARG A 671 27.54 -68.91 8.79
C ARG A 671 28.76 -68.22 9.42
N ASN A 672 28.62 -67.72 10.66
CA ASN A 672 29.75 -67.27 11.48
C ASN A 672 30.59 -68.45 11.98
N ASN A 673 31.86 -68.16 12.30
CA ASN A 673 32.79 -69.01 13.04
C ASN A 673 33.20 -68.31 14.36
N ASP A 674 32.18 -67.88 15.11
CA ASP A 674 32.22 -67.38 16.49
C ASP A 674 31.66 -68.44 17.46
N ALA A 675 31.15 -68.01 18.60
CA ALA A 675 30.48 -68.87 19.58
C ALA A 675 29.04 -69.30 19.18
N CYS A 676 28.44 -68.74 18.12
CA CYS A 676 27.01 -68.85 17.79
C CYS A 676 26.72 -69.68 16.52
N MET A 677 27.51 -69.52 15.45
CA MET A 677 27.56 -70.40 14.26
C MET A 677 26.22 -70.77 13.56
N VAL A 678 25.31 -69.80 13.33
CA VAL A 678 24.01 -70.02 12.66
C VAL A 678 24.15 -70.24 11.14
N GLU A 679 23.50 -71.26 10.54
CA GLU A 679 23.49 -71.53 9.08
C GLU A 679 22.29 -70.88 8.39
N LEU A 680 22.57 -70.09 7.34
CA LEU A 680 21.62 -69.29 6.57
C LEU A 680 21.78 -69.57 5.05
N SER A 681 20.80 -69.17 4.22
CA SER A 681 20.82 -69.39 2.76
C SER A 681 20.21 -68.25 1.94
N LYS A 682 20.62 -68.11 0.68
CA LYS A 682 20.18 -67.05 -0.25
C LYS A 682 20.23 -67.52 -1.71
N ASP A 683 19.15 -67.34 -2.46
CA ASP A 683 19.07 -67.63 -3.90
C ASP A 683 19.30 -66.35 -4.72
N ILE A 684 20.07 -66.46 -5.81
CA ILE A 684 20.26 -65.41 -6.83
C ILE A 684 20.31 -65.98 -8.25
N VAL A 685 20.16 -65.10 -9.24
CA VAL A 685 20.36 -65.34 -10.67
C VAL A 685 21.47 -64.41 -11.15
N ILE A 686 22.38 -64.92 -11.96
CA ILE A 686 23.30 -64.10 -12.75
C ILE A 686 22.76 -64.01 -14.18
N ASP A 687 22.58 -62.79 -14.68
CA ASP A 687 22.12 -62.46 -16.04
C ASP A 687 22.83 -61.19 -16.50
N SER A 688 23.69 -61.30 -17.52
CA SER A 688 24.60 -60.25 -17.98
C SER A 688 24.25 -59.68 -19.35
N THR A 689 23.04 -59.93 -19.83
CA THR A 689 22.60 -59.60 -21.19
C THR A 689 21.74 -58.32 -21.20
N PRO A 690 22.20 -57.20 -21.81
CA PRO A 690 21.40 -55.98 -21.91
C PRO A 690 20.06 -56.14 -22.65
N PRO A 691 18.99 -55.49 -22.16
CA PRO A 691 17.69 -55.44 -22.85
C PRO A 691 17.75 -54.55 -24.10
N SER A 692 16.76 -54.66 -24.98
CA SER A 692 16.69 -53.81 -26.18
C SER A 692 16.36 -52.33 -25.88
N ASP A 693 16.88 -51.46 -26.73
CA ASP A 693 16.69 -50.00 -26.64
C ASP A 693 15.21 -49.60 -26.70
N ALA A 694 14.80 -48.72 -25.78
CA ALA A 694 13.48 -48.10 -25.80
C ALA A 694 13.29 -47.20 -27.03
N THR A 695 12.04 -47.06 -27.48
CA THR A 695 11.63 -46.11 -28.51
C THR A 695 11.01 -44.87 -27.87
N ILE A 696 11.49 -43.68 -28.24
CA ILE A 696 10.85 -42.40 -27.90
C ILE A 696 9.86 -41.97 -29.00
N ILE A 697 8.69 -41.53 -28.58
CA ILE A 697 7.62 -40.97 -29.41
C ILE A 697 7.40 -39.53 -28.94
N ILE A 698 7.34 -38.59 -29.89
CA ILE A 698 7.07 -37.17 -29.60
C ILE A 698 5.88 -36.77 -30.47
N ASP A 699 4.81 -36.29 -29.83
CA ASP A 699 3.56 -35.87 -30.46
C ASP A 699 3.26 -34.41 -30.13
N GLY A 700 3.12 -33.55 -31.13
CA GLY A 700 3.01 -32.11 -30.95
C GLY A 700 3.22 -31.34 -32.27
N THR A 701 2.88 -30.05 -32.29
CA THR A 701 2.97 -29.22 -33.49
C THR A 701 4.42 -28.80 -33.72
N TYR A 702 5.07 -29.38 -34.74
CA TYR A 702 6.44 -29.05 -35.13
C TYR A 702 6.43 -28.04 -36.29
N ASP A 703 7.24 -26.98 -36.19
CA ASP A 703 7.37 -25.91 -37.20
C ASP A 703 7.94 -26.39 -38.55
N GLY A 704 8.56 -27.58 -38.58
CA GLY A 704 9.22 -28.16 -39.75
C GLY A 704 10.72 -27.86 -39.84
N GLU A 705 11.25 -26.98 -38.98
CA GLU A 705 12.63 -26.50 -39.00
C GLU A 705 13.40 -26.81 -37.70
N LYS A 706 12.90 -26.38 -36.54
CA LYS A 706 13.70 -26.35 -35.29
C LYS A 706 12.91 -26.50 -33.99
N PHE A 707 11.64 -26.09 -33.92
CA PHE A 707 10.87 -25.96 -32.69
C PHE A 707 9.51 -26.65 -32.75
N TYR A 708 9.05 -27.11 -31.59
CA TYR A 708 7.66 -27.41 -31.32
C TYR A 708 6.98 -26.14 -30.79
N THR A 709 5.86 -25.76 -31.39
CA THR A 709 5.16 -24.48 -31.15
C THR A 709 3.83 -24.65 -30.40
N SER A 710 3.57 -25.84 -29.88
CA SER A 710 2.43 -26.18 -29.03
C SER A 710 2.86 -27.06 -27.88
N GLU A 711 1.94 -27.31 -26.92
CA GLU A 711 2.03 -28.46 -26.02
C GLU A 711 2.45 -29.71 -26.80
N THR A 712 3.42 -30.44 -26.23
CA THR A 712 4.09 -31.56 -26.89
C THR A 712 4.25 -32.70 -25.90
N THR A 713 3.69 -33.86 -26.24
CA THR A 713 3.73 -35.06 -25.41
C THR A 713 4.93 -35.93 -25.79
N VAL A 714 5.71 -36.34 -24.80
CA VAL A 714 6.81 -37.31 -24.94
C VAL A 714 6.39 -38.63 -24.30
N SER A 715 6.60 -39.74 -25.00
CA SER A 715 6.27 -41.08 -24.52
C SER A 715 7.37 -42.07 -24.86
N PHE A 716 7.57 -43.08 -24.03
CA PHE A 716 8.51 -44.16 -24.27
C PHE A 716 7.82 -45.52 -24.39
N SER A 717 8.42 -46.45 -25.11
CA SER A 717 7.98 -47.84 -25.20
C SER A 717 9.15 -48.81 -25.34
N THR A 718 8.98 -50.03 -24.82
CA THR A 718 9.90 -51.17 -24.96
C THR A 718 9.18 -52.32 -25.68
N SER A 719 9.93 -53.19 -26.36
CA SER A 719 9.40 -54.41 -27.00
C SER A 719 9.58 -55.69 -26.18
N GLU A 720 10.23 -55.61 -25.02
CA GLU A 720 10.55 -56.76 -24.16
C GLU A 720 9.71 -56.77 -22.87
N GLU A 721 9.14 -57.93 -22.55
CA GLU A 721 8.46 -58.17 -21.27
C GLU A 721 9.46 -58.13 -20.11
N ASN A 722 9.01 -57.75 -18.92
CA ASN A 722 9.83 -57.58 -17.70
C ASN A 722 10.98 -56.56 -17.81
N THR A 723 10.87 -55.60 -18.73
CA THR A 723 11.79 -54.45 -18.81
C THR A 723 11.06 -53.14 -18.47
N VAL A 724 11.80 -52.18 -17.91
CA VAL A 724 11.32 -50.83 -17.60
C VAL A 724 12.15 -49.80 -18.34
N VAL A 725 11.50 -48.77 -18.89
CA VAL A 725 12.24 -47.60 -19.41
C VAL A 725 12.51 -46.68 -18.24
N ILE A 726 13.76 -46.27 -18.06
CA ILE A 726 14.09 -45.13 -17.22
C ILE A 726 14.55 -43.95 -18.07
N TYR A 727 14.24 -42.74 -17.62
CA TYR A 727 14.64 -41.51 -18.28
C TYR A 727 15.08 -40.45 -17.27
N ARG A 728 15.85 -39.48 -17.75
CA ARG A 728 16.00 -38.17 -17.12
C ARG A 728 15.81 -37.07 -18.15
N MET A 729 15.40 -35.91 -17.67
CA MET A 729 15.10 -34.75 -18.50
C MET A 729 15.95 -33.57 -18.03
N HIS A 730 16.69 -32.95 -18.95
CA HIS A 730 17.27 -31.62 -18.74
C HIS A 730 16.29 -30.59 -19.27
N ASN A 731 15.84 -29.62 -18.46
CA ASN A 731 14.91 -28.56 -18.91
C ASN A 731 15.61 -27.47 -19.73
N GLY A 732 16.84 -27.14 -19.34
CA GLY A 732 17.60 -26.01 -19.86
C GLY A 732 18.73 -25.59 -18.91
N LYS A 733 18.52 -25.80 -17.60
CA LYS A 733 19.40 -25.40 -16.50
C LYS A 733 19.92 -26.61 -15.70
N THR A 734 19.05 -27.56 -15.38
CA THR A 734 19.36 -28.71 -14.51
C THR A 734 18.93 -30.04 -15.13
N TRP A 735 19.54 -31.16 -14.70
CA TRP A 735 19.06 -32.51 -14.99
C TRP A 735 18.12 -32.99 -13.88
N SER A 736 16.96 -33.53 -14.25
CA SER A 736 16.20 -34.38 -13.33
C SER A 736 17.03 -35.58 -12.88
N SER A 737 16.69 -36.14 -11.72
CA SER A 737 17.10 -37.50 -11.41
C SER A 737 16.58 -38.48 -12.47
N TRP A 738 17.28 -39.61 -12.62
CA TRP A 738 16.78 -40.74 -13.38
C TRP A 738 15.54 -41.32 -12.69
N GLN A 739 14.47 -41.54 -13.45
CA GLN A 739 13.19 -42.03 -12.94
C GLN A 739 12.56 -43.04 -13.90
N VAL A 740 11.74 -43.95 -13.35
CA VAL A 740 11.00 -44.94 -14.14
C VAL A 740 9.88 -44.25 -14.91
N TYR A 741 9.76 -44.55 -16.20
CA TYR A 741 8.66 -44.06 -17.03
C TYR A 741 7.34 -44.76 -16.67
N THR A 742 6.39 -44.00 -16.12
CA THR A 742 5.07 -44.50 -15.70
C THR A 742 3.92 -44.05 -16.60
N GLY A 743 4.14 -43.10 -17.51
CA GLY A 743 3.13 -42.57 -18.41
C GLY A 743 3.61 -41.33 -19.18
N PRO A 744 2.85 -40.85 -20.19
CA PRO A 744 3.25 -39.75 -21.06
C PRO A 744 3.61 -38.47 -20.30
N ILE A 745 4.60 -37.74 -20.83
CA ILE A 745 5.17 -36.52 -20.26
C ILE A 745 4.74 -35.34 -21.13
N ASN A 746 3.94 -34.42 -20.57
CA ASN A 746 3.50 -33.23 -21.30
C ASN A 746 4.53 -32.11 -21.13
N LEU A 747 4.95 -31.52 -22.24
CA LEU A 747 5.82 -30.35 -22.29
C LEU A 747 4.99 -29.14 -22.71
N VAL A 748 4.85 -28.17 -21.81
CA VAL A 748 3.96 -27.00 -21.97
C VAL A 748 4.69 -25.66 -21.89
N TYR A 749 5.99 -25.65 -21.59
CA TYR A 749 6.77 -24.41 -21.42
C TYR A 749 7.89 -24.29 -22.46
N THR A 750 8.25 -23.05 -22.79
CA THR A 750 9.38 -22.75 -23.69
C THR A 750 10.70 -23.06 -23.02
N ALA A 751 11.34 -24.12 -23.48
CA ALA A 751 12.62 -24.59 -22.96
C ALA A 751 13.33 -25.51 -23.97
N ASN A 752 14.58 -25.86 -23.65
CA ASN A 752 15.43 -26.73 -24.46
C ASN A 752 15.55 -28.12 -23.82
N TYR A 753 14.44 -28.84 -23.76
CA TYR A 753 14.39 -30.16 -23.16
C TYR A 753 15.37 -31.13 -23.82
N THR A 754 16.11 -31.89 -23.02
CA THR A 754 16.92 -33.02 -23.48
C THR A 754 16.60 -34.23 -22.64
N PHE A 755 16.00 -35.25 -23.26
CA PHE A 755 15.77 -36.53 -22.63
C PHE A 755 16.98 -37.42 -22.84
N GLU A 756 17.45 -38.03 -21.77
CA GLU A 756 18.26 -39.25 -21.84
C GLU A 756 17.42 -40.40 -21.31
N TYR A 757 17.45 -41.53 -21.99
CA TYR A 757 16.58 -42.67 -21.71
C TYR A 757 17.25 -43.98 -22.10
N LYS A 758 16.91 -45.05 -21.37
CA LYS A 758 17.41 -46.41 -21.58
C LYS A 758 16.43 -47.42 -20.97
N THR A 759 16.52 -48.65 -21.45
CA THR A 759 15.78 -49.79 -20.89
C THR A 759 16.61 -50.45 -19.79
N ILE A 760 15.97 -50.90 -18.72
CA ILE A 760 16.57 -51.69 -17.64
C ILE A 760 15.75 -52.98 -17.46
N ASP A 761 16.44 -54.11 -17.29
CA ASP A 761 15.83 -55.40 -16.97
C ASP A 761 15.81 -55.71 -15.46
N GLU A 762 15.34 -56.89 -15.07
CA GLU A 762 15.28 -57.28 -13.65
C GLU A 762 16.67 -57.48 -13.00
N ALA A 763 17.74 -57.65 -13.80
CA ALA A 763 19.12 -57.80 -13.35
C ALA A 763 19.91 -56.48 -13.37
N LEU A 764 19.22 -55.37 -13.59
CA LEU A 764 19.75 -54.03 -13.82
C LEU A 764 20.70 -53.91 -15.03
N ASN A 765 20.69 -54.81 -16.01
CA ASN A 765 21.39 -54.56 -17.27
C ASN A 765 20.72 -53.37 -17.97
N GLU A 766 21.55 -52.46 -18.47
CA GLU A 766 21.09 -51.24 -19.12
C GLU A 766 21.29 -51.34 -20.63
N SER A 767 20.27 -50.96 -21.41
CA SER A 767 20.45 -50.66 -22.84
C SER A 767 21.35 -49.43 -23.02
N GLU A 768 21.72 -49.11 -24.26
CA GLU A 768 22.51 -47.90 -24.52
C GLU A 768 21.75 -46.64 -24.07
N VAL A 769 22.47 -45.64 -23.55
CA VAL A 769 21.89 -44.33 -23.21
C VAL A 769 21.57 -43.59 -24.49
N LEU A 770 20.29 -43.58 -24.86
CA LEU A 770 19.82 -42.79 -25.99
C LEU A 770 19.47 -41.38 -25.53
N SER A 771 19.74 -40.39 -26.39
CA SER A 771 19.46 -38.97 -26.11
C SER A 771 18.61 -38.34 -27.20
N ARG A 772 17.62 -37.54 -26.79
CA ARG A 772 16.72 -36.82 -27.69
C ARG A 772 16.45 -35.41 -27.16
N ARG A 773 16.85 -34.40 -27.93
CA ARG A 773 16.51 -33.00 -27.68
C ARG A 773 15.15 -32.66 -28.28
N VAL A 774 14.33 -31.95 -27.52
CA VAL A 774 13.02 -31.40 -27.88
C VAL A 774 13.06 -29.92 -27.55
N ARG A 775 12.92 -29.05 -28.56
CA ARG A 775 12.95 -27.59 -28.34
C ARG A 775 11.54 -27.07 -28.43
N LEU A 776 11.06 -26.42 -27.37
CA LEU A 776 9.77 -25.73 -27.39
C LEU A 776 10.03 -24.23 -27.54
N ASP A 777 9.26 -23.61 -28.43
CA ASP A 777 9.16 -22.16 -28.59
C ASP A 777 7.66 -21.84 -28.67
N ILE A 778 7.02 -22.00 -27.51
CA ILE A 778 5.63 -21.66 -27.24
C ILE A 778 5.63 -20.18 -26.83
N PRO A 779 4.98 -19.28 -27.58
CA PRO A 779 4.90 -17.87 -27.21
C PRO A 779 4.38 -17.74 -25.76
N PRO A 780 4.96 -16.87 -24.92
CA PRO A 780 4.45 -16.65 -23.57
C PRO A 780 3.00 -16.17 -23.69
N THR A 781 2.08 -16.95 -23.14
CA THR A 781 0.67 -16.60 -23.07
C THR A 781 0.39 -15.88 -21.76
N GLU A 782 -0.53 -14.91 -21.79
CA GLU A 782 -1.07 -14.22 -20.61
C GLU A 782 -1.77 -15.17 -19.61
N THR A 783 -1.93 -16.44 -19.97
CA THR A 783 -2.48 -17.51 -19.13
C THR A 783 -1.44 -18.16 -18.21
N ASN A 784 -0.16 -17.77 -18.28
CA ASN A 784 0.86 -18.25 -17.34
C ASN A 784 0.70 -17.54 -15.99
N ILE A 785 0.04 -18.21 -15.04
CA ILE A 785 -0.23 -17.67 -13.70
C ILE A 785 1.01 -17.51 -12.80
N TYR A 786 2.19 -17.94 -13.24
CA TYR A 786 3.44 -17.83 -12.48
C TYR A 786 4.59 -17.29 -13.34
N VAL A 787 5.57 -16.65 -12.69
CA VAL A 787 6.86 -16.32 -13.32
C VAL A 787 7.61 -17.61 -13.65
N ILE A 788 7.86 -17.84 -14.94
CA ILE A 788 8.62 -18.99 -15.43
C ILE A 788 9.93 -18.53 -16.09
N ARG A 789 11.04 -19.18 -15.74
CA ARG A 789 12.36 -19.02 -16.39
C ARG A 789 12.96 -20.40 -16.63
N ASP A 790 13.55 -20.63 -17.81
CA ASP A 790 14.16 -21.91 -18.23
C ASP A 790 13.31 -23.18 -18.02
N GLY A 791 11.98 -23.03 -17.93
CA GLY A 791 11.03 -24.13 -17.71
C GLY A 791 10.78 -24.48 -16.23
N GLU A 792 11.25 -23.67 -15.29
CA GLU A 792 10.97 -23.76 -13.84
C GLU A 792 10.11 -22.56 -13.39
N ILE A 793 9.25 -22.79 -12.40
CA ILE A 793 8.49 -21.75 -11.71
C ILE A 793 9.43 -21.07 -10.71
N ILE A 794 9.53 -19.74 -10.78
CA ILE A 794 10.29 -18.94 -9.82
C ILE A 794 9.50 -18.80 -8.52
N THR A 795 10.19 -18.90 -7.39
CA THR A 795 9.64 -18.75 -6.04
C THR A 795 10.23 -17.54 -5.31
N TYR A 796 9.53 -17.02 -4.31
CA TYR A 796 10.10 -15.98 -3.44
C TYR A 796 11.35 -16.49 -2.71
N HIS A 797 12.31 -15.60 -2.45
CA HIS A 797 13.60 -15.89 -1.82
C HIS A 797 13.52 -16.87 -0.65
N ASN A 798 14.29 -17.96 -0.70
CA ASN A 798 14.32 -19.03 0.33
C ASN A 798 12.95 -19.63 0.68
N THR A 799 11.98 -19.62 -0.25
CA THR A 799 10.68 -20.30 -0.09
C THR A 799 10.38 -21.22 -1.27
N ASP A 800 9.43 -22.14 -1.06
CA ASP A 800 8.79 -22.92 -2.12
C ASP A 800 7.51 -22.22 -2.67
N ILE A 801 7.28 -20.94 -2.35
CA ILE A 801 6.07 -20.19 -2.74
C ILE A 801 6.27 -19.59 -4.14
N PRO A 802 5.49 -19.98 -5.16
CA PRO A 802 5.58 -19.40 -6.50
C PRO A 802 5.34 -17.88 -6.54
N ILE A 803 6.03 -17.18 -7.42
CA ILE A 803 5.68 -15.79 -7.78
C ILE A 803 4.55 -15.83 -8.78
N GLU A 804 3.35 -15.45 -8.34
CA GLU A 804 2.15 -15.36 -9.19
C GLU A 804 2.20 -14.12 -10.09
N LEU A 805 1.85 -14.31 -11.36
CA LEU A 805 1.68 -13.21 -12.31
C LEU A 805 0.21 -12.78 -12.32
N PRO A 806 -0.11 -11.52 -11.99
CA PRO A 806 -1.46 -11.01 -12.17
C PRO A 806 -1.79 -10.92 -13.67
N THR A 807 -3.08 -10.98 -14.00
CA THR A 807 -3.53 -10.66 -15.36
C THR A 807 -3.20 -9.21 -15.66
N TYR A 808 -2.27 -8.98 -16.59
CA TYR A 808 -1.91 -7.62 -17.01
C TYR A 808 -3.14 -6.90 -17.55
N THR A 809 -3.47 -5.78 -16.93
CA THR A 809 -4.48 -4.83 -17.40
C THR A 809 -3.75 -3.52 -17.55
N GLU A 810 -3.63 -3.01 -18.78
CA GLU A 810 -3.05 -1.69 -19.03
C GLU A 810 -3.91 -0.65 -18.29
N LYS A 811 -3.27 0.12 -17.40
CA LYS A 811 -3.98 1.16 -16.64
C LYS A 811 -4.33 2.30 -17.58
N SER A 812 -5.54 2.84 -17.44
CA SER A 812 -5.95 4.07 -18.13
C SER A 812 -5.13 5.29 -17.67
N GLU A 813 -4.64 5.24 -16.42
CA GLU A 813 -3.77 6.26 -15.84
C GLU A 813 -2.58 5.60 -15.13
N GLU A 814 -1.38 5.92 -15.58
CA GLU A 814 -0.12 5.53 -14.96
C GLU A 814 1.00 6.50 -15.34
N ILE A 815 1.96 6.67 -14.44
CA ILE A 815 3.21 7.37 -14.73
C ILE A 815 4.13 6.44 -15.51
N ARG A 816 4.34 6.77 -16.78
CA ARG A 816 5.35 6.18 -17.68
C ARG A 816 6.49 7.19 -17.77
N ALA A 817 7.41 7.09 -16.81
CA ALA A 817 8.53 8.01 -16.69
C ALA A 817 9.85 7.46 -17.25
N VAL A 818 10.71 8.37 -17.70
CA VAL A 818 12.11 8.05 -18.02
C VAL A 818 13.07 9.04 -17.35
N TRP A 819 14.21 8.51 -16.90
CA TRP A 819 15.30 9.28 -16.29
C TRP A 819 16.20 9.88 -17.35
N ILE A 820 16.63 11.13 -17.16
CA ILE A 820 17.53 11.83 -18.07
C ILE A 820 18.69 12.41 -17.26
N ALA A 821 19.81 11.68 -17.23
CA ALA A 821 20.99 12.00 -16.46
C ALA A 821 21.92 12.98 -17.21
N THR A 822 22.12 14.16 -16.63
CA THR A 822 23.07 15.17 -17.14
C THR A 822 24.49 14.90 -16.62
N VAL A 823 24.63 14.26 -15.46
CA VAL A 823 25.92 13.90 -14.88
C VAL A 823 26.72 13.01 -15.84
N SER A 824 27.98 13.38 -16.06
CA SER A 824 28.87 12.73 -17.05
C SER A 824 28.38 12.76 -18.50
N ASN A 825 27.35 13.55 -18.83
CA ASN A 825 26.77 13.66 -20.17
C ASN A 825 26.33 12.32 -20.77
N ILE A 826 25.69 11.47 -19.95
CA ILE A 826 25.29 10.11 -20.35
C ILE A 826 24.17 10.15 -21.38
N ASP A 827 23.09 10.88 -21.09
CA ASP A 827 21.91 10.93 -21.98
C ASP A 827 21.90 12.17 -22.88
N ILE A 828 22.41 13.31 -22.39
CA ILE A 828 22.56 14.54 -23.18
C ILE A 828 23.98 15.11 -23.11
N GLY A 829 24.53 15.42 -24.29
CA GLY A 829 25.88 15.96 -24.45
C GLY A 829 26.04 17.42 -23.98
N LEU A 830 27.19 18.02 -24.31
CA LEU A 830 27.45 19.44 -24.08
C LEU A 830 26.67 20.36 -25.05
N CYS A 831 26.32 21.55 -24.57
CA CYS A 831 25.81 22.66 -25.38
C CYS A 831 26.95 23.36 -26.12
N THR A 832 27.20 22.95 -27.36
CA THR A 832 28.18 23.59 -28.26
C THR A 832 27.61 24.81 -29.00
N SER A 833 26.29 24.89 -29.14
CA SER A 833 25.53 26.04 -29.66
C SER A 833 24.05 25.84 -29.37
N GLU A 834 23.31 26.91 -29.10
CA GLU A 834 21.85 26.91 -28.84
C GLU A 834 21.05 26.04 -29.83
N GLU A 835 21.14 26.31 -31.14
CA GLU A 835 20.38 25.60 -32.19
C GLU A 835 20.55 24.08 -32.17
N ASP A 836 21.80 23.61 -32.06
CA ASP A 836 22.13 22.18 -32.02
C ASP A 836 21.67 21.52 -30.71
N TYR A 837 21.69 22.26 -29.61
CA TYR A 837 21.21 21.78 -28.32
C TYR A 837 19.69 21.65 -28.28
N LYS A 838 18.98 22.66 -28.79
CA LYS A 838 17.52 22.64 -28.97
C LYS A 838 17.08 21.45 -29.82
N GLN A 839 17.79 21.16 -30.93
CA GLN A 839 17.48 20.00 -31.76
C GLN A 839 17.76 18.66 -31.05
N LYS A 840 18.77 18.57 -30.18
CA LYS A 840 19.01 17.37 -29.35
C LYS A 840 17.87 17.14 -28.36
N ILE A 841 17.43 18.19 -27.66
CA ILE A 841 16.28 18.16 -26.74
C ILE A 841 15.01 17.70 -27.48
N ILE A 842 14.71 18.31 -28.64
CA ILE A 842 13.57 17.93 -29.48
C ILE A 842 13.64 16.45 -29.88
N ASN A 843 14.76 15.99 -30.43
CA ASN A 843 14.91 14.60 -30.88
C ASN A 843 14.76 13.59 -29.71
N MET A 844 15.20 13.97 -28.51
CA MET A 844 15.07 13.16 -27.30
C MET A 844 13.61 13.05 -26.88
N LEU A 845 12.89 14.18 -26.80
CA LEU A 845 11.48 14.21 -26.44
C LEU A 845 10.59 13.53 -27.49
N ASP A 846 10.89 13.67 -28.78
CA ASP A 846 10.19 12.96 -29.87
C ASP A 846 10.33 11.42 -29.75
N ILE A 847 11.45 10.91 -29.21
CA ILE A 847 11.64 9.48 -28.93
C ILE A 847 10.80 9.05 -27.72
N ILE A 848 10.73 9.89 -26.68
CA ILE A 848 9.99 9.64 -25.44
C ILE A 848 8.47 9.58 -25.75
N GLU A 849 7.96 10.57 -26.47
CA GLU A 849 6.60 10.61 -27.02
C GLU A 849 6.30 9.38 -27.89
N ALA A 850 7.18 9.02 -28.83
CA ALA A 850 6.98 7.88 -29.72
C ALA A 850 6.98 6.49 -29.03
N ASN A 851 7.40 6.42 -27.76
CA ASN A 851 7.31 5.21 -26.93
C ASN A 851 6.19 5.30 -25.86
N ASN A 852 5.33 6.33 -25.93
CA ASN A 852 4.20 6.59 -25.02
C ASN A 852 4.59 6.83 -23.55
N PHE A 853 5.75 7.44 -23.29
CA PHE A 853 6.11 7.97 -21.98
C PHE A 853 5.48 9.37 -21.79
N ASN A 854 4.99 9.66 -20.57
CA ASN A 854 4.28 10.89 -20.22
C ASN A 854 4.99 11.74 -19.15
N THR A 855 6.10 11.26 -18.57
CA THR A 855 6.86 12.01 -17.54
C THR A 855 8.37 11.88 -17.78
N ILE A 856 9.14 12.92 -17.45
CA ILE A 856 10.61 12.85 -17.42
C ILE A 856 11.18 13.33 -16.07
N PHE A 857 12.11 12.56 -15.52
CA PHE A 857 12.94 12.96 -14.39
C PHE A 857 14.26 13.51 -14.94
N PHE A 858 14.33 14.83 -15.15
CA PHE A 858 15.50 15.49 -15.76
C PHE A 858 16.44 16.07 -14.69
N GLN A 859 17.72 15.69 -14.75
CA GLN A 859 18.70 16.09 -13.73
C GLN A 859 19.12 17.56 -13.85
N VAL A 860 18.38 18.47 -13.19
CA VAL A 860 18.64 19.92 -13.20
C VAL A 860 19.86 20.32 -12.37
N ARG A 861 20.23 19.51 -11.38
CA ARG A 861 21.31 19.80 -10.41
C ARG A 861 22.18 18.58 -10.12
N PRO A 862 23.17 18.26 -10.98
CA PRO A 862 23.98 17.05 -10.83
C PRO A 862 25.06 17.15 -9.74
N MET A 863 25.69 18.32 -9.51
CA MET A 863 26.99 18.38 -8.81
C MET A 863 27.22 19.66 -7.98
N ASN A 864 26.22 20.11 -7.22
CA ASN A 864 26.22 21.42 -6.54
C ASN A 864 26.20 22.62 -7.52
N ASP A 865 25.88 22.35 -8.78
CA ASP A 865 25.83 23.24 -9.93
C ASP A 865 24.49 23.07 -10.69
N ALA A 866 24.05 24.07 -11.46
CA ALA A 866 22.68 24.16 -11.99
C ALA A 866 22.61 24.18 -13.52
N PHE A 867 21.54 23.62 -14.10
CA PHE A 867 21.18 23.74 -15.52
C PHE A 867 20.32 24.98 -15.84
N TYR A 868 20.25 25.93 -14.90
CA TYR A 868 19.48 27.17 -14.97
C TYR A 868 20.23 28.32 -14.29
N ASP A 869 19.74 29.56 -14.45
CA ASP A 869 20.35 30.75 -13.85
C ASP A 869 19.96 30.85 -12.36
N SER A 870 20.82 30.32 -11.48
CA SER A 870 20.60 30.22 -10.03
C SER A 870 21.38 31.28 -9.25
N ASP A 871 20.74 31.87 -8.26
CA ASP A 871 21.32 32.79 -7.27
C ASP A 871 22.12 32.00 -6.20
N TYR A 872 21.94 30.68 -6.14
CA TYR A 872 22.48 29.76 -5.13
C TYR A 872 23.49 28.73 -5.68
N ALA A 873 23.57 28.55 -7.00
CA ALA A 873 24.46 27.57 -7.63
C ALA A 873 25.01 28.08 -8.98
N PRO A 874 26.29 27.82 -9.31
CA PRO A 874 26.86 28.21 -10.58
C PRO A 874 26.33 27.33 -11.73
N TRP A 875 26.36 27.87 -12.95
CA TRP A 875 26.03 27.13 -14.18
C TRP A 875 26.85 25.83 -14.32
N SER A 876 26.19 24.73 -14.69
CA SER A 876 26.81 23.41 -14.63
C SER A 876 27.91 23.17 -15.64
N ARG A 877 28.99 22.52 -15.17
CA ARG A 877 30.07 22.02 -16.03
C ARG A 877 29.57 21.00 -17.06
N TYR A 878 28.49 20.29 -16.78
CA TYR A 878 27.90 19.30 -17.69
C TYR A 878 27.06 19.93 -18.79
N LEU A 879 26.77 21.24 -18.71
CA LEU A 879 26.10 21.98 -19.79
C LEU A 879 27.11 22.58 -20.78
N THR A 880 28.08 23.36 -20.29
CA THR A 880 28.99 24.15 -21.14
C THR A 880 30.43 23.62 -21.19
N GLY A 881 30.75 22.60 -20.39
CA GLY A 881 32.11 22.06 -20.24
C GLY A 881 32.98 22.84 -19.24
N THR A 882 32.46 23.89 -18.61
CA THR A 882 33.16 24.66 -17.56
C THR A 882 32.14 25.26 -16.60
N GLU A 883 32.29 25.00 -15.31
CA GLU A 883 31.36 25.50 -14.28
C GLU A 883 31.37 27.03 -14.19
N GLY A 884 30.21 27.63 -13.91
CA GLY A 884 30.02 29.08 -13.82
C GLY A 884 30.00 29.81 -15.17
N VAL A 885 29.95 29.09 -16.30
CA VAL A 885 29.83 29.67 -17.64
C VAL A 885 28.37 29.61 -18.10
N ASP A 886 27.73 30.77 -18.15
CA ASP A 886 26.40 30.99 -18.74
C ASP A 886 26.36 30.55 -20.23
N PRO A 887 25.41 29.68 -20.64
CA PRO A 887 25.22 29.28 -22.04
C PRO A 887 24.67 30.41 -22.93
N GLY A 888 24.15 31.50 -22.35
CA GLY A 888 23.62 32.68 -23.03
C GLY A 888 22.11 32.63 -23.32
N TRP A 889 21.41 31.62 -22.83
CA TRP A 889 19.97 31.39 -23.01
C TRP A 889 19.44 30.44 -21.93
N ASP A 890 18.14 30.50 -21.63
CA ASP A 890 17.52 29.62 -20.64
C ASP A 890 17.27 28.22 -21.22
N VAL A 891 18.12 27.28 -20.81
CA VAL A 891 18.07 25.88 -21.25
C VAL A 891 16.94 25.13 -20.56
N LEU A 892 16.70 25.40 -19.27
CA LEU A 892 15.70 24.71 -18.48
C LEU A 892 14.28 25.10 -18.93
N GLN A 893 14.02 26.40 -19.11
CA GLN A 893 12.74 26.88 -19.64
C GLN A 893 12.42 26.26 -21.01
N PHE A 894 13.39 26.17 -21.91
CA PHE A 894 13.17 25.57 -23.23
C PHE A 894 12.84 24.07 -23.13
N LEU A 895 13.46 23.35 -22.20
CA LEU A 895 13.22 21.93 -22.00
C LEU A 895 11.82 21.68 -21.42
N ILE A 896 11.42 22.47 -20.43
CA ILE A 896 10.06 22.49 -19.88
C ILE A 896 9.04 22.80 -20.99
N ASP A 897 9.22 23.91 -21.70
CA ASP A 897 8.35 24.33 -22.81
C ASP A 897 8.17 23.24 -23.88
N GLU A 898 9.24 22.53 -24.26
CA GLU A 898 9.17 21.45 -25.26
C GLU A 898 8.58 20.14 -24.70
N SER A 899 8.70 19.88 -23.40
CA SER A 899 8.09 18.72 -22.74
C SER A 899 6.58 18.92 -22.64
N HIS A 900 6.14 20.06 -22.11
CA HIS A 900 4.72 20.43 -22.01
C HIS A 900 4.01 20.47 -23.38
N LYS A 901 4.69 20.89 -24.45
CA LYS A 901 4.15 20.83 -25.83
C LYS A 901 3.80 19.42 -26.32
N ARG A 902 4.39 18.38 -25.73
CA ARG A 902 4.16 16.96 -26.04
C ARG A 902 3.29 16.26 -24.99
N GLY A 903 2.76 16.99 -24.01
CA GLY A 903 2.05 16.40 -22.87
C GLY A 903 2.97 15.59 -21.95
N ILE A 904 4.26 15.91 -21.91
CA ILE A 904 5.24 15.26 -21.06
C ILE A 904 5.47 16.14 -19.83
N GLU A 905 5.18 15.61 -18.64
CA GLU A 905 5.48 16.22 -17.34
C GLU A 905 6.99 16.33 -17.14
N PHE A 906 7.45 17.47 -16.65
CA PHE A 906 8.84 17.76 -16.30
C PHE A 906 9.01 17.74 -14.78
N HIS A 907 9.61 16.67 -14.27
CA HIS A 907 10.01 16.56 -12.87
C HIS A 907 11.50 16.92 -12.75
N ALA A 908 11.78 18.00 -12.01
CA ALA A 908 13.14 18.45 -11.78
C ALA A 908 13.86 17.53 -10.79
N TRP A 909 14.79 16.74 -11.29
CA TRP A 909 15.60 15.83 -10.48
C TRP A 909 16.86 16.54 -9.96
N LEU A 910 17.04 16.49 -8.63
CA LEU A 910 18.21 16.98 -7.92
C LEU A 910 18.89 15.84 -7.14
N ASN A 911 20.22 15.86 -7.11
CA ASN A 911 20.94 15.21 -6.02
C ASN A 911 21.16 16.24 -4.91
N PRO A 912 20.57 16.09 -3.71
CA PRO A 912 20.59 17.16 -2.70
C PRO A 912 22.02 17.51 -2.27
N TYR A 913 22.80 16.52 -1.83
CA TYR A 913 24.10 16.78 -1.19
C TYR A 913 25.33 16.60 -2.09
N ARG A 914 25.20 16.09 -3.32
CA ARG A 914 26.37 15.71 -4.16
C ARG A 914 27.21 16.93 -4.59
N VAL A 915 28.54 16.88 -4.38
CA VAL A 915 29.50 17.96 -4.74
C VAL A 915 30.60 17.48 -5.71
N SER A 916 31.17 16.29 -5.53
CA SER A 916 32.23 15.79 -6.43
C SER A 916 32.36 14.26 -6.39
N THR A 917 32.68 13.65 -7.54
CA THR A 917 33.01 12.22 -7.69
C THR A 917 34.52 11.97 -7.86
N GLY A 918 35.35 12.98 -7.65
CA GLY A 918 36.81 12.84 -7.66
C GLY A 918 37.34 12.02 -6.47
N THR A 919 38.63 11.67 -6.55
CA THR A 919 39.33 10.84 -5.55
C THR A 919 40.55 11.54 -4.93
N GLY A 920 40.66 12.86 -5.12
CA GLY A 920 41.75 13.70 -4.61
C GLY A 920 41.50 14.20 -3.19
N SER A 921 42.37 15.09 -2.67
CA SER A 921 42.08 15.76 -1.39
C SER A 921 40.82 16.63 -1.50
N LYS A 922 40.13 16.83 -0.38
CA LYS A 922 38.98 17.75 -0.28
C LYS A 922 39.34 19.14 -0.79
N GLU A 923 40.48 19.68 -0.37
CA GLU A 923 40.98 21.01 -0.76
C GLU A 923 41.24 21.12 -2.27
N ASP A 924 41.91 20.12 -2.87
CA ASP A 924 42.20 20.12 -4.31
C ASP A 924 40.91 20.06 -5.13
N GLN A 925 39.92 19.29 -4.68
CA GLN A 925 38.63 19.16 -5.36
C GLN A 925 37.77 20.42 -5.25
N LEU A 926 37.68 21.03 -4.06
CA LEU A 926 36.96 22.30 -3.87
C LEU A 926 37.60 23.46 -4.64
N ALA A 927 38.93 23.43 -4.84
CA ALA A 927 39.63 24.44 -5.65
C ALA A 927 39.27 24.39 -7.15
N LEU A 928 38.74 23.27 -7.64
CA LEU A 928 38.26 23.08 -9.03
C LEU A 928 36.82 23.57 -9.26
N LEU A 929 36.04 23.83 -8.21
CA LEU A 929 34.67 24.34 -8.35
C LEU A 929 34.67 25.83 -8.74
N ALA A 930 33.55 26.36 -9.23
CA ALA A 930 33.45 27.80 -9.53
C ALA A 930 33.65 28.66 -8.25
N PRO A 931 34.19 29.90 -8.33
CA PRO A 931 34.52 30.71 -7.14
C PRO A 931 33.35 31.06 -6.22
N ASP A 932 32.15 31.02 -6.77
CA ASP A 932 30.83 31.28 -6.19
C ASP A 932 30.05 30.00 -5.81
N ASN A 933 30.60 28.81 -6.10
CA ASN A 933 30.02 27.54 -5.69
C ASN A 933 29.89 27.45 -4.14
N PHE A 934 28.72 27.07 -3.64
CA PHE A 934 28.42 27.00 -2.20
C PHE A 934 29.42 26.12 -1.44
N ALA A 935 29.72 24.91 -1.93
CA ALA A 935 30.68 24.01 -1.31
C ALA A 935 32.11 24.56 -1.28
N ARG A 936 32.47 25.45 -2.22
CA ARG A 936 33.78 26.14 -2.24
C ARG A 936 33.82 27.33 -1.27
N LEU A 937 32.71 28.06 -1.13
CA LEU A 937 32.59 29.17 -0.19
C LEU A 937 32.52 28.69 1.26
N HIS A 938 31.92 27.53 1.49
CA HIS A 938 31.69 26.91 2.80
C HIS A 938 32.39 25.53 2.91
N PRO A 939 33.73 25.47 2.83
CA PRO A 939 34.47 24.21 2.84
C PRO A 939 34.33 23.44 4.17
N ASP A 940 33.94 24.11 5.26
CA ASP A 940 33.59 23.54 6.55
C ASP A 940 32.30 22.69 6.50
N LEU A 941 31.34 23.02 5.63
CA LEU A 941 30.07 22.31 5.47
C LEU A 941 30.14 21.10 4.51
N VAL A 942 31.34 20.72 4.07
CA VAL A 942 31.57 19.63 3.10
C VAL A 942 32.25 18.45 3.77
N ILE A 943 31.75 17.23 3.57
CA ILE A 943 32.37 15.98 4.05
C ILE A 943 32.88 15.14 2.87
N GLN A 944 33.89 14.31 3.16
CA GLN A 944 34.55 13.45 2.18
C GLN A 944 34.29 11.97 2.52
N ASP A 945 33.85 11.19 1.53
CA ASP A 945 33.57 9.76 1.69
C ASP A 945 34.85 8.89 1.68
N ASN A 946 34.72 7.61 2.01
CA ASN A 946 35.87 6.67 2.04
C ASN A 946 36.55 6.48 0.66
N ASN A 947 35.88 6.84 -0.44
CA ASN A 947 36.40 6.77 -1.80
C ASN A 947 36.95 8.13 -2.31
N GLY A 948 36.92 9.18 -1.48
CA GLY A 948 37.38 10.52 -1.79
C GLY A 948 36.33 11.44 -2.42
N LYS A 949 35.09 11.00 -2.64
CA LYS A 949 33.99 11.83 -3.16
C LYS A 949 33.59 12.89 -2.13
N LEU A 950 32.99 13.99 -2.59
CA LEU A 950 32.51 15.07 -1.72
C LEU A 950 30.99 15.18 -1.74
N ILE A 951 30.41 15.35 -0.56
CA ILE A 951 29.01 15.75 -0.35
C ILE A 951 28.93 16.91 0.65
N LEU A 952 27.87 17.71 0.60
CA LEU A 952 27.51 18.61 1.70
C LEU A 952 27.10 17.78 2.92
N ASN A 953 27.42 18.24 4.13
CA ASN A 953 27.08 17.54 5.37
C ASN A 953 25.58 17.69 5.70
N PRO A 954 24.76 16.62 5.65
CA PRO A 954 23.32 16.73 5.88
C PRO A 954 22.94 17.16 7.30
N GLY A 955 23.83 16.93 8.28
CA GLY A 955 23.65 17.34 9.67
C GLY A 955 23.89 18.83 9.95
N GLU A 956 24.42 19.59 8.99
CA GLU A 956 24.63 21.04 9.18
C GLU A 956 23.35 21.82 8.82
N ARG A 957 22.79 22.56 9.78
CA ARG A 957 21.58 23.35 9.55
C ARG A 957 21.70 24.35 8.40
N GLN A 958 22.90 24.86 8.14
CA GLN A 958 23.17 25.74 6.99
C GLN A 958 23.06 25.01 5.64
N VAL A 959 23.40 23.72 5.59
CA VAL A 959 23.21 22.88 4.40
C VAL A 959 21.72 22.62 4.18
N GLN A 960 20.99 22.25 5.23
CA GLN A 960 19.54 21.99 5.15
C GLN A 960 18.76 23.19 4.61
N VAL A 961 19.03 24.40 5.15
CA VAL A 961 18.44 25.65 4.66
C VAL A 961 18.89 25.95 3.23
N TYR A 962 20.16 25.72 2.88
CA TYR A 962 20.64 25.92 1.51
C TYR A 962 19.93 25.00 0.50
N ILE A 963 19.69 23.73 0.83
CA ILE A 963 18.93 22.82 -0.04
C ILE A 963 17.48 23.30 -0.21
N ARG A 964 16.82 23.69 0.89
CA ARG A 964 15.47 24.28 0.83
C ARG A 964 15.44 25.49 -0.10
N ASN A 965 16.31 26.47 0.11
CA ASN A 965 16.36 27.70 -0.67
C ASN A 965 16.63 27.48 -2.18
N VAL A 966 17.42 26.47 -2.54
CA VAL A 966 17.65 26.09 -3.95
C VAL A 966 16.36 25.56 -4.59
N ILE A 967 15.56 24.81 -3.84
CA ILE A 967 14.28 24.27 -4.32
C ILE A 967 13.23 25.37 -4.37
N GLU A 968 13.14 26.22 -3.33
CA GLU A 968 12.29 27.43 -3.29
C GLU A 968 12.56 28.34 -4.50
N GLU A 969 13.83 28.59 -4.83
CA GLU A 969 14.21 29.31 -6.04
C GLU A 969 13.72 28.61 -7.31
N LEU A 970 13.96 27.30 -7.41
CA LEU A 970 13.67 26.53 -8.60
C LEU A 970 12.15 26.54 -8.91
N ILE A 971 11.32 26.33 -7.89
CA ILE A 971 9.85 26.37 -8.00
C ILE A 971 9.32 27.81 -8.23
N ALA A 972 10.01 28.82 -7.70
CA ALA A 972 9.69 30.23 -7.95
C ALA A 972 10.11 30.73 -9.36
N LYS A 973 11.10 30.09 -9.99
CA LYS A 973 11.60 30.47 -11.33
C LYS A 973 10.96 29.67 -12.47
N TYR A 974 10.54 28.42 -12.25
CA TYR A 974 10.15 27.49 -13.31
C TYR A 974 8.80 26.80 -13.05
N ASN A 975 8.01 26.63 -14.12
CA ASN A 975 6.78 25.86 -14.11
C ASN A 975 7.12 24.35 -14.13
N LEU A 976 7.29 23.75 -12.96
CA LEU A 976 7.60 22.33 -12.79
C LEU A 976 6.33 21.52 -12.45
N ASP A 977 6.27 20.27 -12.89
CA ASP A 977 5.22 19.32 -12.48
C ASP A 977 5.63 18.48 -11.25
N GLY A 978 6.91 18.57 -10.87
CA GLY A 978 7.42 17.99 -9.65
C GLY A 978 8.88 18.31 -9.34
N VAL A 979 9.24 18.10 -8.08
CA VAL A 979 10.61 18.10 -7.57
C VAL A 979 10.95 16.66 -7.17
N HIS A 980 12.15 16.20 -7.53
CA HIS A 980 12.55 14.82 -7.31
C HIS A 980 13.93 14.68 -6.67
N PHE A 981 14.05 13.90 -5.60
CA PHE A 981 15.34 13.48 -5.04
C PHE A 981 15.69 12.04 -5.41
N ASP A 982 16.92 11.85 -5.86
CA ASP A 982 17.58 10.54 -5.98
C ASP A 982 18.29 10.17 -4.66
N ASP A 983 18.65 8.89 -4.51
CA ASP A 983 19.06 8.23 -3.26
C ASP A 983 20.36 8.74 -2.59
N TYR A 984 20.97 9.78 -3.14
CA TYR A 984 22.30 10.29 -2.78
C TYR A 984 22.29 11.18 -1.53
N PHE A 985 21.72 10.65 -0.45
CA PHE A 985 21.68 11.24 0.88
C PHE A 985 23.07 11.16 1.54
N TYR A 986 23.51 9.95 1.84
CA TYR A 986 24.91 9.63 2.16
C TYR A 986 25.53 8.78 1.03
N SER A 987 26.86 8.80 0.90
CA SER A 987 27.53 8.08 -0.21
C SER A 987 27.54 6.57 0.03
N TYR A 988 27.23 5.79 -1.00
CA TYR A 988 27.40 4.33 -1.04
C TYR A 988 28.81 3.82 -0.65
N GLY A 989 29.82 4.68 -0.65
CA GLY A 989 31.16 4.36 -0.14
C GLY A 989 31.27 4.29 1.38
N GLY A 990 30.22 4.69 2.10
CA GLY A 990 30.28 5.05 3.51
C GLY A 990 31.04 6.36 3.73
N ILE A 991 30.69 7.04 4.82
CA ILE A 991 31.42 8.19 5.35
C ILE A 991 32.27 7.72 6.54
N PRO A 992 33.57 8.10 6.64
CA PRO A 992 34.37 7.76 7.82
C PRO A 992 33.81 8.49 9.04
N LEU A 993 33.71 7.81 10.19
CA LEU A 993 33.10 8.33 11.42
C LEU A 993 33.55 9.76 11.76
N SER A 994 34.84 10.05 11.63
CA SER A 994 35.44 11.35 11.93
C SER A 994 35.03 12.52 11.01
N ALA A 995 34.22 12.30 9.97
CA ALA A 995 33.80 13.35 9.05
C ALA A 995 32.68 14.23 9.62
N ASP A 996 31.79 13.63 10.40
CA ASP A 996 30.66 14.27 11.08
C ASP A 996 30.68 14.07 12.60
N GLU A 997 31.60 13.28 13.16
CA GLU A 997 31.84 13.09 14.60
C GLU A 997 31.84 14.40 15.42
N ASP A 998 32.53 15.45 14.97
CA ASP A 998 32.57 16.76 15.67
C ASP A 998 31.24 17.53 15.63
N LEU A 999 30.33 17.17 14.73
CA LEU A 999 29.00 17.77 14.59
C LEU A 999 27.96 16.94 15.36
N TYR A 1000 27.96 15.63 15.15
CA TYR A 1000 27.22 14.63 15.91
C TYR A 1000 27.47 14.79 17.42
N ASN A 1001 28.72 14.85 17.88
CA ASN A 1001 29.06 15.06 19.30
C ASN A 1001 28.61 16.44 19.87
N ARG A 1002 28.18 17.38 19.02
CA ARG A 1002 27.63 18.69 19.43
C ARG A 1002 26.10 18.76 19.37
N LEU A 1003 25.47 17.99 18.49
CA LEU A 1003 24.07 18.15 18.09
C LEU A 1003 23.21 16.91 18.29
N LYS A 1004 23.79 15.74 18.54
CA LYS A 1004 23.02 14.54 18.82
C LYS A 1004 22.19 14.70 20.08
N GLU A 1005 20.99 14.15 20.06
CA GLU A 1005 20.21 13.98 21.28
C GLU A 1005 20.90 12.96 22.21
N PRO A 1006 20.53 12.92 23.51
CA PRO A 1006 21.15 12.03 24.48
C PRO A 1006 21.06 10.57 24.03
N ASP A 1007 22.21 10.10 23.57
CA ASP A 1007 22.51 8.76 23.10
C ASP A 1007 21.95 8.30 21.74
N GLU A 1008 21.37 9.22 20.98
CA GLU A 1008 21.03 9.04 19.57
C GLU A 1008 22.22 8.40 18.83
N SER A 1009 21.99 7.26 18.16
CA SER A 1009 23.04 6.56 17.43
C SER A 1009 23.50 7.43 16.26
N LEU A 1010 24.76 7.31 15.82
CA LEU A 1010 25.23 8.08 14.66
C LEU A 1010 24.37 7.78 13.41
N ASP A 1011 23.88 6.56 13.29
CA ASP A 1011 23.05 6.13 12.17
C ASP A 1011 21.63 6.73 12.25
N ASP A 1012 21.05 6.85 13.45
CA ASP A 1012 19.75 7.50 13.68
C ASP A 1012 19.83 9.01 13.54
N TRP A 1013 20.86 9.64 14.08
CA TRP A 1013 21.15 11.06 13.86
C TRP A 1013 21.31 11.38 12.38
N ARG A 1014 22.03 10.53 11.63
CA ARG A 1014 22.12 10.67 10.17
C ARG A 1014 20.74 10.56 9.50
N ARG A 1015 19.90 9.59 9.90
CA ARG A 1015 18.51 9.44 9.41
C ARG A 1015 17.65 10.67 9.72
N GLU A 1016 17.63 11.16 10.95
CA GLU A 1016 16.73 12.27 11.34
C GLU A 1016 17.12 13.61 10.71
N ASN A 1017 18.41 13.81 10.40
CA ASN A 1017 18.83 14.93 9.57
C ASN A 1017 18.32 14.85 8.11
N ILE A 1018 18.19 13.64 7.55
CA ILE A 1018 17.53 13.47 6.24
C ILE A 1018 16.02 13.67 6.37
N ASN A 1019 15.37 13.04 7.37
CA ASN A 1019 13.96 13.17 7.68
C ASN A 1019 13.54 14.64 7.81
N THR A 1020 14.33 15.43 8.53
CA THR A 1020 14.11 16.87 8.70
C THR A 1020 14.07 17.59 7.36
N VAL A 1021 15.01 17.32 6.44
CA VAL A 1021 15.01 17.98 5.11
C VAL A 1021 13.86 17.48 4.23
N VAL A 1022 13.53 16.19 4.28
CA VAL A 1022 12.39 15.63 3.51
C VAL A 1022 11.08 16.28 3.97
N ARG A 1023 10.78 16.28 5.28
CA ARG A 1023 9.62 16.98 5.86
C ARG A 1023 9.62 18.46 5.51
N GLU A 1024 10.74 19.16 5.73
CA GLU A 1024 10.83 20.61 5.52
C GLU A 1024 10.71 21.03 4.05
N VAL A 1025 11.10 20.17 3.11
CA VAL A 1025 10.94 20.38 1.66
C VAL A 1025 9.49 20.11 1.24
N HIS A 1026 8.86 19.05 1.75
CA HIS A 1026 7.43 18.79 1.55
C HIS A 1026 6.56 19.91 2.12
N GLU A 1027 6.76 20.31 3.38
CA GLU A 1027 6.07 21.45 4.01
C GLU A 1027 6.22 22.74 3.19
N MET A 1028 7.43 23.04 2.71
CA MET A 1028 7.70 24.22 1.88
C MET A 1028 7.06 24.12 0.49
N ILE A 1029 7.08 22.95 -0.15
CA ILE A 1029 6.45 22.73 -1.46
C ILE A 1029 4.93 22.84 -1.33
N ASN A 1030 4.33 22.28 -0.27
CA ASN A 1030 2.91 22.44 0.03
C ASN A 1030 2.54 23.89 0.32
N GLU A 1031 3.34 24.60 1.13
CA GLU A 1031 3.15 26.03 1.37
C GLU A 1031 3.30 26.84 0.07
N TYR A 1032 4.23 26.48 -0.81
CA TYR A 1032 4.39 27.14 -2.10
C TYR A 1032 3.20 26.88 -3.03
N ASN A 1033 2.77 25.63 -3.15
CA ASN A 1033 1.60 25.17 -3.90
C ASN A 1033 0.32 25.90 -3.44
N GLN A 1034 0.08 25.96 -2.13
CA GLN A 1034 -1.03 26.70 -1.51
C GLN A 1034 -0.96 28.21 -1.77
N ASN A 1035 0.23 28.82 -1.70
CA ASN A 1035 0.38 30.27 -1.87
C ASN A 1035 0.38 30.75 -3.34
N HIS A 1036 0.70 29.88 -4.30
CA HIS A 1036 0.91 30.24 -5.71
C HIS A 1036 -0.05 29.55 -6.69
N GLY A 1037 -0.80 28.55 -6.25
CA GLY A 1037 -1.65 27.73 -7.12
C GLY A 1037 -0.82 26.92 -8.11
N THR A 1038 0.11 26.10 -7.59
CA THR A 1038 0.91 25.15 -8.37
C THR A 1038 0.80 23.72 -7.83
N HIS A 1039 1.00 22.68 -8.65
CA HIS A 1039 0.98 21.25 -8.25
C HIS A 1039 2.37 20.62 -8.32
N ILE A 1040 3.31 21.19 -7.58
CA ILE A 1040 4.68 20.72 -7.65
C ILE A 1040 4.75 19.50 -6.75
N ARG A 1041 4.62 18.30 -7.30
CA ARG A 1041 4.70 17.05 -6.53
C ARG A 1041 6.13 16.76 -6.12
N PHE A 1042 6.38 16.61 -4.83
CA PHE A 1042 7.63 16.16 -4.26
C PHE A 1042 7.68 14.65 -4.15
N GLY A 1043 8.70 14.03 -4.73
CA GLY A 1043 8.91 12.59 -4.58
C GLY A 1043 10.37 12.19 -4.56
N ILE A 1044 10.60 10.95 -4.14
CA ILE A 1044 11.94 10.44 -3.87
C ILE A 1044 12.11 9.04 -4.45
N SER A 1045 13.27 8.78 -5.04
CA SER A 1045 13.70 7.44 -5.45
C SER A 1045 14.78 6.90 -4.52
N PRO A 1046 14.42 6.29 -3.37
CA PRO A 1046 15.39 5.60 -2.53
C PRO A 1046 15.87 4.31 -3.21
N PHE A 1047 16.95 3.73 -2.70
CA PHE A 1047 17.35 2.37 -3.09
C PHE A 1047 16.19 1.38 -2.87
N GLY A 1048 15.99 0.43 -3.80
CA GLY A 1048 14.79 -0.40 -3.85
C GLY A 1048 14.57 -1.34 -2.66
N ILE A 1049 15.58 -1.53 -1.81
CA ILE A 1049 15.48 -2.29 -0.57
C ILE A 1049 15.63 -1.29 0.59
N TRP A 1050 14.53 -1.04 1.32
CA TRP A 1050 14.56 -0.21 2.53
C TRP A 1050 15.26 -0.94 3.67
N LYS A 1051 14.83 -2.18 3.95
CA LYS A 1051 15.42 -3.09 4.94
C LYS A 1051 15.22 -4.56 4.52
N SER A 1052 16.20 -5.42 4.79
CA SER A 1052 16.15 -6.85 4.51
C SER A 1052 15.73 -7.66 5.74
N GLY A 1053 14.60 -8.37 5.65
CA GLY A 1053 14.07 -9.23 6.69
C GLY A 1053 13.49 -8.51 7.92
N GLY A 1054 12.86 -9.29 8.80
CA GLY A 1054 12.02 -8.78 9.89
C GLY A 1054 10.55 -8.63 9.47
N GLU A 1055 9.72 -8.08 10.36
CA GLU A 1055 8.28 -7.89 10.13
C GLU A 1055 8.00 -6.81 9.06
N ASP A 1056 8.77 -5.72 9.07
CA ASP A 1056 8.66 -4.60 8.12
C ASP A 1056 9.59 -4.69 6.90
N GLY A 1057 10.49 -5.68 6.85
CA GLY A 1057 11.54 -5.79 5.83
C GLY A 1057 11.16 -6.68 4.65
N SER A 1058 11.78 -6.43 3.48
CA SER A 1058 11.57 -7.29 2.32
C SER A 1058 12.26 -8.65 2.49
N ASN A 1059 11.69 -9.71 1.90
CA ASN A 1059 12.31 -11.04 1.90
C ASN A 1059 13.51 -11.08 0.92
N THR A 1060 14.62 -10.46 1.33
CA THR A 1060 15.86 -10.33 0.59
C THR A 1060 17.05 -10.78 1.43
N SER A 1061 18.20 -10.99 0.80
CA SER A 1061 19.44 -11.37 1.50
C SER A 1061 19.97 -10.22 2.36
N SER A 1062 20.37 -10.50 3.61
CA SER A 1062 20.91 -9.49 4.54
C SER A 1062 22.23 -8.83 4.10
N TYR A 1063 22.82 -9.28 2.99
CA TYR A 1063 24.01 -8.70 2.37
C TYR A 1063 23.69 -7.76 1.18
N THR A 1064 22.42 -7.47 0.91
CA THR A 1064 22.05 -6.43 -0.05
C THR A 1064 22.23 -5.04 0.55
N LEU A 1065 22.48 -4.05 -0.31
CA LEU A 1065 22.48 -2.65 0.09
C LEU A 1065 21.07 -2.22 0.50
N GLN A 1066 20.97 -1.44 1.57
CA GLN A 1066 19.72 -1.05 2.21
C GLN A 1066 19.68 0.47 2.42
N SER A 1067 18.63 1.15 1.95
CA SER A 1067 18.54 2.61 2.06
C SER A 1067 18.53 3.08 3.52
N TYR A 1068 17.90 2.32 4.42
CA TYR A 1068 17.78 2.65 5.85
C TYR A 1068 19.14 2.69 6.58
N SER A 1069 20.06 1.77 6.26
CA SER A 1069 21.35 1.62 6.97
C SER A 1069 22.57 2.13 6.20
N ASP A 1070 22.61 1.97 4.87
CA ASP A 1070 23.80 2.32 4.07
C ASP A 1070 23.75 3.78 3.54
N GLN A 1071 22.55 4.34 3.42
CA GLN A 1071 22.31 5.72 2.94
C GLN A 1071 21.62 6.62 3.98
N TYR A 1072 21.17 6.06 5.10
CA TYR A 1072 20.41 6.75 6.15
C TYR A 1072 19.12 7.41 5.64
N ALA A 1073 18.43 6.72 4.74
CA ALA A 1073 17.20 7.15 4.09
C ALA A 1073 16.01 6.33 4.62
N ASP A 1074 15.26 6.87 5.59
CA ASP A 1074 14.10 6.18 6.16
C ASP A 1074 12.82 6.38 5.32
N SER A 1075 12.83 5.79 4.12
CA SER A 1075 11.75 5.97 3.15
C SER A 1075 10.39 5.40 3.59
N ARG A 1076 10.34 4.46 4.54
CA ARG A 1076 9.07 4.00 5.13
C ARG A 1076 8.43 5.10 5.98
N LYS A 1077 9.22 5.80 6.81
CA LYS A 1077 8.73 6.94 7.60
C LYS A 1077 8.18 8.04 6.71
N TRP A 1078 8.87 8.39 5.62
CA TRP A 1078 8.42 9.45 4.70
C TRP A 1078 7.06 9.14 4.07
N VAL A 1079 6.79 7.88 3.71
CA VAL A 1079 5.49 7.46 3.18
C VAL A 1079 4.41 7.44 4.26
N MET A 1080 4.72 6.93 5.47
CA MET A 1080 3.74 6.84 6.56
C MET A 1080 3.31 8.20 7.12
N GLU A 1081 4.23 9.15 7.18
CA GLU A 1081 3.98 10.52 7.65
C GLU A 1081 3.50 11.46 6.54
N GLY A 1082 3.37 10.96 5.30
CA GLY A 1082 2.90 11.73 4.14
C GLY A 1082 3.90 12.77 3.60
N TRP A 1083 5.19 12.69 3.91
CA TRP A 1083 6.21 13.69 3.52
C TRP A 1083 6.73 13.55 2.08
N VAL A 1084 6.11 12.70 1.28
CA VAL A 1084 6.37 12.55 -0.17
C VAL A 1084 5.06 12.21 -0.85
N ASP A 1085 4.77 12.87 -1.96
CA ASP A 1085 3.52 12.69 -2.72
C ASP A 1085 3.64 11.45 -3.63
N TYR A 1086 4.87 11.02 -3.92
CA TYR A 1086 5.17 9.76 -4.58
C TYR A 1086 6.56 9.21 -4.22
N ILE A 1087 6.70 7.88 -4.29
CA ILE A 1087 7.96 7.16 -4.04
C ILE A 1087 8.27 6.21 -5.20
N LEU A 1088 9.52 6.21 -5.68
CA LEU A 1088 10.00 5.33 -6.75
C LEU A 1088 11.19 4.47 -6.26
N PRO A 1089 10.97 3.38 -5.52
CA PRO A 1089 12.05 2.50 -5.07
C PRO A 1089 12.85 1.95 -6.27
N GLN A 1090 14.17 2.12 -6.26
CA GLN A 1090 15.04 1.73 -7.38
C GLN A 1090 15.23 0.21 -7.44
N LEU A 1091 14.32 -0.49 -8.14
CA LEU A 1091 14.35 -1.95 -8.33
C LEU A 1091 15.23 -2.33 -9.54
N TYR A 1092 16.44 -2.81 -9.27
CA TYR A 1092 17.44 -3.17 -10.31
C TYR A 1092 17.78 -4.67 -10.37
N TRP A 1093 16.85 -5.54 -9.96
CA TRP A 1093 17.04 -6.98 -9.91
C TRP A 1093 16.09 -7.73 -10.85
N GLU A 1094 16.55 -8.88 -11.35
CA GLU A 1094 15.73 -9.82 -12.14
C GLU A 1094 15.04 -10.84 -11.21
N PHE A 1095 13.90 -11.38 -11.63
CA PHE A 1095 13.10 -12.32 -10.82
C PHE A 1095 13.86 -13.59 -10.34
N ASP A 1096 14.96 -13.99 -10.98
CA ASP A 1096 15.82 -15.09 -10.50
C ASP A 1096 17.15 -14.62 -9.87
N HIS A 1097 17.22 -13.36 -9.44
CA HIS A 1097 18.37 -12.79 -8.78
C HIS A 1097 18.59 -13.39 -7.39
N SER A 1098 19.72 -14.08 -7.20
CA SER A 1098 20.01 -14.91 -6.03
C SER A 1098 19.96 -14.25 -4.64
N SER A 1099 19.92 -12.91 -4.57
CA SER A 1099 19.88 -12.16 -3.31
C SER A 1099 18.64 -11.26 -3.14
N ALA A 1100 17.86 -11.07 -4.21
CA ALA A 1100 16.66 -10.23 -4.24
C ALA A 1100 15.77 -10.59 -5.46
N PRO A 1101 15.17 -11.79 -5.49
CA PRO A 1101 14.28 -12.27 -6.54
C PRO A 1101 12.84 -11.72 -6.41
#